data_AF-A0A6G9SDH2-F1
#
_entry.id   AF-A0A6G9SDH2-F1
#
_cell.length_a   1.000
_cell.length_b   1.000
_cell.length_c   1.000
_cell.angle_alpha   90.00
_cell.angle_beta   90.00
_cell.angle_gamma   90.00
#
_symmetry.space_group_name_H-M   'P 1'
#
loop_
_entity.id
_entity.type
_entity.pdbx_description
1 polymer ?
#
loop_
_entity_poly.entity_id
_entity_poly.type
_entity_poly.pdbx_seq_one_letter_code
_entity_poly.pdbx_strand_id
1 'polypeptide(L)'
;MTIGIGNKTDAYYGITSTGAQFWNSFPSGVQGDVLPRLEKRLEELKDMAHDPRRIAQDYISSIDSKFKHLIKTETVQKGSWIDFTNLNLGELETLIDNAFAISDQDIMYRILKADLEGYCQVLELPKIIEKLQEHWRKQYMDCASGRFIKFDSAMAQTSHDLADNEVYYPKFPDGEEVIVYRSPTANSNTVNVFINRHLIDEPLDEGTIKMSPKALKLSLSDCDGDRMAVALASDFPNTTTEIKHKQLEENRYVEIVKLAKKPYEGSFEQIALQAMENKVGLIANLCMKGIALENECICVPKKLAFNLIQDISIGANKILALENNPHKSVKYPDNLREQIIELSKLCQIDDGMQSNISQYNTLEDYNCSRTQRKSSPLSKKDIDIYLKKAHAFYHDVVGILGGQLQIEVDRGKSANRSDSQIVNACKMIVMNPDLAPWVEERKIDEVFASRPMKLKGHSAIDMMVDMTNAAFTESALIARSTQQFQDLFKGVQFTQQHKAQAVEIKNTYDHLINRAIEIRREVGESSDPRIFATSRAGNKIEIIGLAEYKHPNAFDNNHKLNIKIFGNNSPNKKNQNQWIAIATVLTSDGKVELKDGNPKYQSLGYISAETVKKYPENIKHGAEFKDLTKEVVPGLTQRHVQAAFRQVREFATITRENIPESQKEAIAAAMWQLSTTSKEDAERGFKKTSAIFAMFGDELVGRLNKLQFTEFAVVGVHKACNEHLGRKWLGEKVECHIEQAPDPANPIQNKRWLVAEGKKLGVFRSESAQLPIGTSFKAEIISLPSASIIITSTKGNQLKVGHLKKYAFPNQEWHGEEGVVTISLSGSGKALTPIALVNDQPLGVIDKESFSVLSEKLIAHGRKIQGFQFHATLESAAATIANIKLDPESIQYHITRISENAS
;
A
#
# COMPACT_ATOMS: atom_id res chain seq x y z
N MET A 1 2.55 17.08 -40.24
CA MET A 1 2.79 15.68 -39.85
C MET A 1 3.87 15.72 -38.77
N THR A 2 3.49 15.60 -37.50
CA THR A 2 4.44 15.66 -36.38
C THR A 2 4.83 14.22 -36.06
N ILE A 3 6.02 13.82 -36.50
CA ILE A 3 6.57 12.49 -36.24
C ILE A 3 7.18 12.53 -34.84
N GLY A 4 6.70 11.67 -33.93
CA GLY A 4 7.35 11.47 -32.63
C GLY A 4 8.62 10.64 -32.83
N ILE A 5 9.76 11.32 -32.92
CA ILE A 5 11.08 10.70 -32.83
C ILE A 5 11.48 10.79 -31.36
N GLY A 6 12.01 9.71 -30.77
CA GLY A 6 12.62 9.77 -29.44
C GLY A 6 13.69 10.85 -29.44
N ASN A 7 13.41 11.98 -28.78
CA ASN A 7 14.29 13.13 -28.84
C ASN A 7 15.53 12.86 -27.99
N LYS A 8 16.64 12.57 -28.64
CA LYS A 8 17.95 12.34 -28.02
C LYS A 8 18.38 13.46 -27.08
N THR A 9 17.94 14.70 -27.33
CA THR A 9 18.21 15.85 -26.46
C THR A 9 17.47 15.79 -25.12
N ASP A 10 16.45 14.94 -24.99
CA ASP A 10 15.75 14.69 -23.73
C ASP A 10 16.20 13.38 -23.03
N ALA A 11 17.26 12.73 -23.54
CA ALA A 11 17.76 11.50 -22.96
C ALA A 11 18.40 11.77 -21.59
N TYR A 12 18.22 10.84 -20.65
CA TYR A 12 18.83 10.92 -19.32
C TYR A 12 19.12 9.53 -18.78
N TYR A 13 20.14 9.40 -17.94
CA TYR A 13 20.41 8.15 -17.24
C TYR A 13 19.41 7.97 -16.10
N GLY A 14 18.80 6.80 -16.02
CA GLY A 14 17.87 6.43 -14.98
C GLY A 14 18.29 5.17 -14.25
N ILE A 15 17.44 4.73 -13.33
CA ILE A 15 17.51 3.43 -12.68
C ILE A 15 16.21 2.70 -12.96
N THR A 16 16.29 1.39 -13.22
CA THR A 16 15.13 0.51 -13.27
C THR A 16 15.26 -0.65 -12.28
N SER A 17 14.13 -1.12 -11.77
CA SER A 17 14.10 -2.29 -10.90
C SER A 17 13.93 -3.54 -11.76
N THR A 18 14.70 -4.58 -11.48
CA THR A 18 14.65 -5.86 -12.22
C THR A 18 13.31 -6.57 -12.01
N GLY A 19 12.98 -6.86 -10.74
CA GLY A 19 11.70 -7.41 -10.34
C GLY A 19 11.43 -8.84 -10.80
N ALA A 20 10.25 -9.36 -10.47
CA ALA A 20 9.97 -10.78 -10.60
C ALA A 20 9.94 -11.27 -12.06
N GLN A 21 9.56 -10.41 -13.02
CA GLN A 21 9.58 -10.78 -14.44
C GLN A 21 10.99 -11.07 -14.97
N PHE A 22 12.02 -10.46 -14.38
CA PHE A 22 13.41 -10.75 -14.74
C PHE A 22 13.91 -11.98 -13.99
N TRP A 23 13.87 -11.93 -12.65
CA TRP A 23 14.48 -12.96 -11.80
C TRP A 23 13.83 -14.32 -11.91
N ASN A 24 12.55 -14.38 -12.29
CA ASN A 24 11.85 -15.65 -12.45
C ASN A 24 12.49 -16.53 -13.52
N SER A 25 13.25 -15.98 -14.47
CA SER A 25 13.95 -16.76 -15.51
C SER A 25 15.32 -17.28 -15.08
N PHE A 26 15.87 -16.86 -13.94
CA PHE A 26 17.28 -17.08 -13.58
C PHE A 26 17.44 -17.68 -12.17
N PRO A 27 17.02 -18.92 -11.92
CA PRO A 27 17.13 -19.55 -10.59
C PRO A 27 18.57 -19.66 -10.08
N SER A 28 19.53 -19.95 -10.95
CA SER A 28 20.95 -20.04 -10.55
C SER A 28 21.51 -18.66 -10.20
N GLY A 29 21.15 -17.64 -10.99
CA GLY A 29 21.44 -16.24 -10.72
C GLY A 29 20.82 -15.77 -9.40
N VAL A 30 19.57 -16.15 -9.11
CA VAL A 30 18.95 -15.85 -7.81
C VAL A 30 19.74 -16.46 -6.66
N GLN A 31 20.06 -17.75 -6.75
CA GLN A 31 20.78 -18.45 -5.69
C GLN A 31 22.17 -17.85 -5.43
N GLY A 32 22.92 -17.55 -6.50
CA GLY A 32 24.32 -17.11 -6.40
C GLY A 32 24.51 -15.61 -6.19
N ASP A 33 23.68 -14.77 -6.81
CA ASP A 33 23.90 -13.31 -6.83
C ASP A 33 22.84 -12.53 -6.03
N VAL A 34 21.61 -13.05 -5.90
CA VAL A 34 20.48 -12.32 -5.29
C VAL A 34 20.30 -12.65 -3.83
N LEU A 35 20.24 -13.94 -3.46
CA LEU A 35 20.00 -14.35 -2.07
C LEU A 35 21.02 -13.77 -1.07
N PRO A 36 22.34 -13.69 -1.37
CA PRO A 36 23.30 -13.05 -0.45
C PRO A 36 23.02 -11.56 -0.23
N ARG A 37 22.53 -10.85 -1.26
CA ARG A 37 22.17 -9.43 -1.16
C ARG A 37 20.84 -9.26 -0.43
N LEU A 38 19.91 -10.20 -0.65
CA LEU A 38 18.62 -10.25 0.02
C LEU A 38 18.79 -10.47 1.53
N GLU A 39 19.62 -11.43 1.94
CA GLU A 39 19.92 -11.71 3.34
C GLU A 39 20.40 -10.45 4.09
N LYS A 40 21.42 -9.79 3.55
CA LYS A 40 21.91 -8.51 4.10
C LYS A 40 20.81 -7.46 4.21
N ARG A 41 19.97 -7.32 3.18
CA ARG A 41 18.88 -6.35 3.19
C ARG A 41 17.82 -6.69 4.23
N LEU A 42 17.50 -7.97 4.43
CA LEU A 42 16.54 -8.42 5.43
C LEU A 42 17.07 -8.20 6.86
N GLU A 43 18.37 -8.37 7.09
CA GLU A 43 19.02 -8.01 8.37
C GLU A 43 18.88 -6.51 8.65
N GLU A 44 19.19 -5.66 7.66
CA GLU A 44 19.01 -4.20 7.79
C GLU A 44 17.57 -3.83 8.14
N LEU A 45 16.59 -4.48 7.49
CA LEU A 45 15.18 -4.26 7.80
C LEU A 45 14.89 -4.67 9.24
N LYS A 46 15.19 -5.90 9.64
CA LYS A 46 14.95 -6.40 11.00
C LYS A 46 15.47 -5.44 12.08
N ASP A 47 16.66 -4.88 11.86
CA ASP A 47 17.30 -3.92 12.77
C ASP A 47 16.58 -2.57 12.90
N MET A 48 15.77 -2.17 11.91
CA MET A 48 15.02 -0.90 11.91
C MET A 48 13.53 -1.04 12.23
N ALA A 49 12.99 -2.25 12.31
CA ALA A 49 11.54 -2.54 12.39
C ALA A 49 10.77 -1.80 13.52
N HIS A 50 11.46 -1.44 14.59
CA HIS A 50 10.88 -0.83 15.79
C HIS A 50 11.26 0.66 15.97
N ASP A 51 12.05 1.22 15.05
CA ASP A 51 12.54 2.59 15.16
C ASP A 51 12.05 3.44 13.97
N PRO A 52 11.05 4.33 14.16
CA PRO A 52 10.55 5.17 13.08
C PRO A 52 11.63 6.09 12.50
N ARG A 53 12.69 6.41 13.25
CA ARG A 53 13.82 7.21 12.75
C ARG A 53 14.60 6.45 11.68
N ARG A 54 14.89 5.17 11.92
CA ARG A 54 15.65 4.32 10.99
C ARG A 54 14.85 4.02 9.73
N ILE A 55 13.54 3.77 9.86
CA ILE A 55 12.65 3.58 8.70
C ILE A 55 12.53 4.88 7.88
N ALA A 56 12.42 6.04 8.53
CA ALA A 56 12.41 7.33 7.86
C ALA A 56 13.74 7.62 7.13
N GLN A 57 14.88 7.29 7.74
CA GLN A 57 16.19 7.40 7.11
C GLN A 57 16.32 6.50 5.86
N ASP A 58 15.80 5.27 5.93
CA ASP A 58 15.76 4.35 4.79
C ASP A 58 14.88 4.88 3.65
N TYR A 59 13.72 5.45 3.97
CA TYR A 59 12.85 6.13 3.00
C TYR A 59 13.55 7.31 2.32
N ILE A 60 14.18 8.20 3.09
CA ILE A 60 14.97 9.33 2.56
C ILE A 60 16.07 8.82 1.64
N SER A 61 16.84 7.82 2.08
CA SER A 61 17.96 7.26 1.30
C SER A 61 17.48 6.63 -0.03
N SER A 62 16.31 5.98 -0.01
CA SER A 62 15.65 5.44 -1.21
C SER A 62 15.27 6.54 -2.20
N ILE A 63 14.78 7.67 -1.70
CA ILE A 63 14.40 8.83 -2.51
C ILE A 63 15.63 9.57 -3.04
N ASP A 64 16.63 9.84 -2.20
CA ASP A 64 17.89 10.47 -2.59
C ASP A 64 18.57 9.69 -3.71
N SER A 65 18.58 8.36 -3.61
CA SER A 65 19.15 7.48 -4.64
C SER A 65 18.41 7.61 -5.98
N LYS A 66 17.09 7.83 -5.98
CA LYS A 66 16.33 8.10 -7.22
C LYS A 66 16.69 9.47 -7.80
N PHE A 67 16.88 10.48 -6.97
CA PHE A 67 17.15 11.85 -7.41
C PHE A 67 18.60 12.11 -7.83
N LYS A 68 19.60 11.37 -7.32
CA LYS A 68 20.99 11.44 -7.79
C LYS A 68 21.13 11.32 -9.31
N HIS A 69 20.20 10.62 -9.96
CA HIS A 69 20.18 10.45 -11.42
C HIS A 69 19.33 11.49 -12.18
N LEU A 70 18.47 12.25 -11.47
CA LEU A 70 17.62 13.31 -12.02
C LEU A 70 18.29 14.69 -11.98
N ILE A 71 19.24 14.94 -11.08
CA ILE A 71 19.85 16.26 -10.80
C ILE A 71 20.72 16.82 -11.95
N LYS A 72 20.85 16.13 -13.10
CA LYS A 72 21.49 16.68 -14.30
C LYS A 72 20.59 17.52 -15.21
N THR A 73 19.36 17.89 -14.80
CA THR A 73 18.54 18.79 -15.62
C THR A 73 17.68 19.73 -14.76
N GLU A 74 18.02 21.02 -14.78
CA GLU A 74 16.99 22.05 -14.74
C GLU A 74 16.06 21.84 -15.96
N THR A 75 14.75 21.91 -15.72
CA THR A 75 13.70 22.03 -16.75
C THR A 75 13.59 20.90 -17.80
N VAL A 76 12.97 19.77 -17.45
CA VAL A 76 11.87 19.19 -18.27
C VAL A 76 10.94 18.40 -17.33
N GLN A 77 9.76 18.96 -17.05
CA GLN A 77 8.66 18.23 -16.43
C GLN A 77 8.15 17.16 -17.42
N LYS A 78 8.68 15.94 -17.33
CA LYS A 78 8.02 14.74 -17.86
C LYS A 78 7.21 14.14 -16.71
N GLY A 79 5.88 14.29 -16.79
CA GLY A 79 4.96 13.56 -15.93
C GLY A 79 5.35 12.09 -15.95
N SER A 80 5.67 11.53 -14.79
CA SER A 80 6.07 10.14 -14.67
C SER A 80 5.01 9.25 -15.31
N TRP A 81 5.39 8.44 -16.30
CA TRP A 81 4.52 7.37 -16.80
C TRP A 81 4.41 6.32 -15.70
N ILE A 82 3.36 6.44 -14.89
CA ILE A 82 2.97 5.48 -13.85
C ILE A 82 2.44 4.21 -14.54
N ASP A 83 2.80 3.03 -14.07
CA ASP A 83 2.23 1.75 -14.55
C ASP A 83 0.71 1.71 -14.28
N PHE A 84 -0.08 1.85 -15.35
CA PHE A 84 -1.50 2.20 -15.30
C PHE A 84 -2.45 1.03 -15.02
N THR A 85 -1.97 -0.16 -14.69
CA THR A 85 -2.82 -1.36 -14.68
C THR A 85 -3.32 -1.82 -13.31
N ASN A 86 -2.79 -1.36 -12.17
CA ASN A 86 -3.12 -1.98 -10.86
C ASN A 86 -3.05 -1.01 -9.67
N LEU A 87 -4.03 -0.09 -9.49
CA LEU A 87 -3.98 0.90 -8.38
C LEU A 87 -4.99 0.67 -7.21
N ASN A 88 -4.54 0.47 -5.95
CA ASN A 88 -5.28 0.36 -4.66
C ASN A 88 -4.96 1.47 -3.59
N LEU A 89 -5.52 1.40 -2.38
CA LEU A 89 -5.51 2.48 -1.36
C LEU A 89 -4.15 3.12 -1.04
N GLY A 90 -3.01 2.40 -1.10
CA GLY A 90 -1.67 3.00 -0.96
C GLY A 90 -1.34 3.98 -2.10
N GLU A 91 -1.90 3.74 -3.29
CA GLU A 91 -1.84 4.70 -4.40
C GLU A 91 -2.82 5.85 -4.27
N LEU A 92 -3.60 5.96 -3.19
CA LEU A 92 -4.25 7.25 -2.88
C LEU A 92 -3.18 8.26 -2.55
N GLU A 93 -2.23 7.86 -1.70
CA GLU A 93 -1.05 8.63 -1.38
C GLU A 93 -0.12 8.68 -2.58
N THR A 94 0.18 7.58 -3.26
CA THR A 94 1.07 7.64 -4.43
C THR A 94 0.48 8.49 -5.58
N LEU A 95 -0.84 8.52 -5.79
CA LEU A 95 -1.48 9.45 -6.74
C LEU A 95 -1.56 10.88 -6.20
N ILE A 96 -1.74 11.09 -4.89
CA ILE A 96 -1.59 12.41 -4.25
C ILE A 96 -0.13 12.83 -4.41
N ASP A 97 0.83 12.16 -3.81
CA ASP A 97 2.28 12.38 -3.89
C ASP A 97 2.75 12.56 -5.35
N ASN A 98 2.34 11.72 -6.32
CA ASN A 98 2.68 11.92 -7.75
C ASN A 98 1.92 13.08 -8.40
N ALA A 99 0.67 13.35 -8.00
CA ALA A 99 -0.10 14.51 -8.46
C ALA A 99 0.24 15.80 -7.70
N PHE A 100 1.06 15.77 -6.65
CA PHE A 100 1.66 16.89 -5.93
C PHE A 100 3.17 17.02 -6.25
N ALA A 101 3.78 16.00 -6.88
CA ALA A 101 5.12 16.03 -7.45
C ALA A 101 5.15 16.84 -8.76
N ILE A 102 5.09 18.17 -8.65
CA ILE A 102 5.74 19.03 -9.64
C ILE A 102 6.90 19.66 -8.89
N SER A 103 8.12 19.34 -9.35
CA SER A 103 9.41 19.95 -8.98
C SER A 103 9.42 20.77 -7.68
N ASP A 104 9.67 20.09 -6.56
CA ASP A 104 10.40 20.56 -5.35
C ASP A 104 10.15 19.59 -4.18
N GLN A 105 10.68 18.37 -4.33
CA GLN A 105 10.75 17.29 -3.34
C GLN A 105 9.39 16.82 -2.78
N ASP A 106 9.21 15.50 -2.62
CA ASP A 106 8.04 14.96 -1.92
C ASP A 106 7.92 15.67 -0.56
N ILE A 107 6.80 16.35 -0.28
CA ILE A 107 6.66 17.11 0.96
C ILE A 107 6.87 16.22 2.19
N MET A 108 6.52 14.93 2.07
CA MET A 108 6.83 13.93 3.10
C MET A 108 8.33 13.72 3.25
N TYR A 109 9.08 13.61 2.15
CA TYR A 109 10.54 13.59 2.17
C TYR A 109 11.11 14.83 2.86
N ARG A 110 10.64 16.03 2.52
CA ARG A 110 11.14 17.29 3.12
C ARG A 110 10.85 17.37 4.61
N ILE A 111 9.63 17.00 5.02
CA ILE A 111 9.21 16.96 6.41
C ILE A 111 10.02 15.94 7.20
N LEU A 112 10.15 14.71 6.68
CA LEU A 112 10.93 13.65 7.33
C LEU A 112 12.40 14.04 7.44
N LYS A 113 12.97 14.63 6.38
CA LYS A 113 14.35 15.10 6.38
C LYS A 113 14.58 16.23 7.38
N ALA A 114 13.74 17.26 7.37
CA ALA A 114 13.81 18.35 8.33
C ALA A 114 13.63 17.88 9.78
N ASP A 115 12.72 16.92 10.02
CA ASP A 115 12.51 16.38 11.36
C ASP A 115 13.69 15.52 11.83
N LEU A 116 14.28 14.69 10.95
CA LEU A 116 15.43 13.85 11.27
C LEU A 116 16.73 14.65 11.44
N GLU A 117 16.96 15.66 10.62
CA GLU A 117 18.10 16.58 10.76
C GLU A 117 17.92 17.53 11.96
N GLY A 118 16.67 17.77 12.37
CA GLY A 118 16.29 18.59 13.52
C GLY A 118 16.08 17.77 14.80
N TYR A 119 14.82 17.64 15.22
CA TYR A 119 14.47 17.26 16.61
C TYR A 119 13.62 15.98 16.74
N CYS A 120 13.36 15.24 15.67
CA CYS A 120 12.63 13.97 15.65
C CYS A 120 11.26 14.01 16.34
N GLN A 121 10.47 15.06 16.11
CA GLN A 121 9.27 15.38 16.88
C GLN A 121 7.98 14.85 16.27
N VAL A 122 7.92 14.68 14.94
CA VAL A 122 6.68 14.36 14.22
C VAL A 122 6.67 12.95 13.62
N LEU A 123 7.75 12.19 13.75
CA LEU A 123 7.88 10.82 13.23
C LEU A 123 6.75 9.84 13.61
N GLU A 124 5.99 10.17 14.66
CA GLU A 124 4.89 9.34 15.18
C GLU A 124 3.51 9.95 14.98
N LEU A 125 3.43 11.01 14.19
CA LEU A 125 2.17 11.56 13.72
C LEU A 125 1.46 10.52 12.83
N PRO A 126 0.13 10.34 12.92
CA PRO A 126 -0.57 9.27 12.19
C PRO A 126 -0.27 9.22 10.69
N LYS A 127 -0.24 10.39 10.02
CA LYS A 127 0.10 10.51 8.60
C LYS A 127 1.53 10.07 8.28
N ILE A 128 2.48 10.32 9.19
CA ILE A 128 3.87 9.90 9.00
C ILE A 128 4.01 8.40 9.26
N ILE A 129 3.40 7.87 10.33
CA ILE A 129 3.43 6.42 10.61
C ILE A 129 2.83 5.61 9.46
N GLU A 130 1.69 6.03 8.92
CA GLU A 130 1.09 5.38 7.75
C GLU A 130 2.09 5.35 6.57
N LYS A 131 2.76 6.46 6.29
CA LYS A 131 3.77 6.53 5.22
C LYS A 131 4.97 5.63 5.49
N LEU A 132 5.46 5.59 6.73
CA LEU A 132 6.58 4.73 7.12
C LEU A 132 6.18 3.25 7.07
N GLN A 133 4.95 2.90 7.44
CA GLN A 133 4.40 1.55 7.32
C GLN A 133 4.22 1.12 5.86
N GLU A 134 3.76 2.04 4.99
CA GLU A 134 3.70 1.81 3.53
C GLU A 134 5.09 1.52 2.96
N HIS A 135 6.07 2.37 3.29
CA HIS A 135 7.46 2.19 2.88
C HIS A 135 8.02 0.87 3.40
N TRP A 136 7.80 0.55 4.67
CA TRP A 136 8.22 -0.69 5.32
C TRP A 136 7.67 -1.93 4.61
N ARG A 137 6.36 -2.00 4.40
CA ARG A 137 5.72 -3.08 3.62
C ARG A 137 6.35 -3.21 2.24
N LYS A 138 6.53 -2.07 1.56
CA LYS A 138 7.10 -2.01 0.22
C LYS A 138 8.54 -2.56 0.19
N GLN A 139 9.34 -2.35 1.23
CA GLN A 139 10.69 -2.93 1.30
C GLN A 139 10.66 -4.46 1.29
N TYR A 140 9.80 -5.10 2.09
CA TYR A 140 9.63 -6.55 2.05
C TYR A 140 9.05 -7.04 0.71
N MET A 141 8.09 -6.31 0.15
CA MET A 141 7.56 -6.65 -1.17
C MET A 141 8.63 -6.55 -2.27
N ASP A 142 9.48 -5.52 -2.22
CA ASP A 142 10.59 -5.34 -3.16
C ASP A 142 11.65 -6.45 -2.98
N CYS A 143 11.88 -6.92 -1.74
CA CYS A 143 12.71 -8.07 -1.42
C CYS A 143 12.16 -9.37 -2.03
N ALA A 144 10.90 -9.72 -1.71
CA ALA A 144 10.24 -10.93 -2.18
C ALA A 144 10.09 -11.00 -3.72
N SER A 145 10.01 -9.85 -4.38
CA SER A 145 9.85 -9.77 -5.83
C SER A 145 11.15 -9.47 -6.58
N GLY A 146 12.29 -9.34 -5.89
CA GLY A 146 13.58 -8.98 -6.50
C GLY A 146 13.64 -7.54 -7.04
N ARG A 147 12.65 -6.69 -6.76
CA ARG A 147 12.66 -5.26 -7.14
C ARG A 147 13.68 -4.45 -6.35
N PHE A 148 14.17 -4.94 -5.22
CA PHE A 148 15.23 -4.27 -4.47
C PHE A 148 16.55 -4.18 -5.26
N ILE A 149 16.75 -5.06 -6.26
CA ILE A 149 17.89 -4.98 -7.18
C ILE A 149 17.61 -3.98 -8.29
N LYS A 150 18.56 -3.05 -8.48
CA LYS A 150 18.46 -1.92 -9.38
C LYS A 150 19.54 -2.00 -10.46
N PHE A 151 19.15 -1.82 -11.72
CA PHE A 151 20.03 -1.70 -12.88
C PHE A 151 20.00 -0.26 -13.40
N ASP A 152 21.06 0.17 -14.07
CA ASP A 152 21.07 1.43 -14.81
C ASP A 152 20.07 1.37 -15.96
N SER A 153 19.56 2.52 -16.39
CA SER A 153 18.64 2.60 -17.51
C SER A 153 18.96 3.75 -18.46
N ALA A 154 18.92 3.47 -19.75
CA ALA A 154 19.21 4.45 -20.80
C ALA A 154 18.32 4.26 -22.02
N MET A 155 18.08 5.33 -22.77
CA MET A 155 17.29 5.30 -23.98
C MET A 155 18.05 4.55 -25.08
N ALA A 156 17.38 3.62 -25.74
CA ALA A 156 17.94 2.84 -26.83
C ALA A 156 18.17 3.72 -28.06
N GLN A 157 19.34 3.61 -28.65
CA GLN A 157 19.73 4.23 -29.92
C GLN A 157 20.40 3.19 -30.81
N THR A 158 20.31 3.36 -32.12
CA THR A 158 20.99 2.49 -33.08
C THR A 158 22.37 3.04 -33.44
N SER A 159 23.37 2.16 -33.60
CA SER A 159 24.64 2.49 -34.25
C SER A 159 25.03 1.36 -35.20
N HIS A 160 25.50 1.73 -36.39
CA HIS A 160 25.96 0.78 -37.41
C HIS A 160 27.43 0.40 -37.26
N ASP A 161 28.17 1.08 -36.38
CA ASP A 161 29.59 0.86 -36.14
C ASP A 161 29.86 -0.20 -35.06
N LEU A 162 28.81 -0.67 -34.38
CA LEU A 162 28.86 -1.73 -33.37
C LEU A 162 28.61 -3.10 -34.01
N ALA A 163 29.39 -4.10 -33.60
CA ALA A 163 29.09 -5.49 -33.97
C ALA A 163 27.79 -6.00 -33.32
N ASP A 164 27.30 -7.16 -33.78
CA ASP A 164 26.05 -7.76 -33.30
C ASP A 164 26.05 -8.05 -31.79
N ASN A 165 27.22 -8.33 -31.23
CA ASN A 165 27.44 -8.64 -29.81
C ASN A 165 28.03 -7.46 -29.02
N GLU A 166 28.07 -6.27 -29.59
CA GLU A 166 28.60 -5.07 -28.96
C GLU A 166 27.49 -4.04 -28.67
N VAL A 167 27.66 -3.31 -27.58
CA VAL A 167 26.87 -2.13 -27.22
C VAL A 167 27.79 -0.99 -26.80
N TYR A 168 27.35 0.25 -26.91
CA TYR A 168 28.07 1.39 -26.33
C TYR A 168 27.25 2.01 -25.20
N TYR A 169 27.74 1.83 -23.97
CA TYR A 169 27.22 2.44 -22.76
C TYR A 169 28.35 3.23 -22.05
N PRO A 170 28.37 4.58 -22.18
CA PRO A 170 29.52 5.39 -21.76
C PRO A 170 29.91 5.29 -20.28
N LYS A 171 28.97 4.95 -19.40
CA LYS A 171 29.23 4.88 -17.95
C LYS A 171 30.04 3.66 -17.53
N PHE A 172 30.04 2.60 -18.33
CA PHE A 172 30.76 1.37 -18.02
C PHE A 172 32.07 1.31 -18.79
N PRO A 173 33.10 0.60 -18.28
CA PRO A 173 34.40 0.53 -18.94
C PRO A 173 34.32 -0.11 -20.33
N ASP A 174 35.22 0.29 -21.23
CA ASP A 174 35.40 -0.35 -22.52
C ASP A 174 35.92 -1.80 -22.35
N GLY A 175 35.44 -2.71 -23.19
CA GLY A 175 35.81 -4.12 -23.20
C GLY A 175 35.08 -5.01 -22.18
N GLU A 176 34.35 -4.42 -21.22
CA GLU A 176 33.64 -5.17 -20.18
C GLU A 176 32.33 -5.80 -20.69
N GLU A 177 31.95 -6.94 -20.11
CA GLU A 177 30.66 -7.55 -20.39
C GLU A 177 29.54 -6.87 -19.62
N VAL A 178 28.41 -6.66 -20.29
CA VAL A 178 27.23 -5.98 -19.74
C VAL A 178 25.96 -6.79 -19.99
N ILE A 179 25.13 -6.95 -18.96
CA ILE A 179 23.79 -7.52 -19.06
C ILE A 179 22.86 -6.42 -19.55
N VAL A 180 22.10 -6.70 -20.62
CA VAL A 180 21.15 -5.75 -21.22
C VAL A 180 19.80 -6.43 -21.46
N TYR A 181 18.71 -5.76 -21.06
CA TYR A 181 17.35 -6.21 -21.36
C TYR A 181 16.35 -5.06 -21.42
N ARG A 182 15.13 -5.33 -21.92
CA ARG A 182 13.99 -4.41 -21.92
C ARG A 182 12.79 -5.03 -21.20
N SER A 183 12.10 -4.25 -20.38
CA SER A 183 10.82 -4.66 -19.79
C SER A 183 9.64 -4.38 -20.75
N PRO A 184 8.56 -5.19 -20.72
CA PRO A 184 8.42 -6.44 -19.97
C PRO A 184 9.26 -7.58 -20.59
N THR A 185 9.86 -8.41 -19.74
CA THR A 185 10.57 -9.63 -20.17
C THR A 185 9.56 -10.75 -20.37
N ALA A 186 9.34 -11.16 -21.62
CA ALA A 186 8.46 -12.28 -21.95
C ALA A 186 9.03 -13.60 -21.42
N ASN A 187 10.34 -13.80 -21.62
CA ASN A 187 11.15 -14.94 -21.22
C ASN A 187 12.65 -14.56 -21.31
N SER A 188 13.56 -15.52 -21.16
CA SER A 188 15.01 -15.23 -21.16
C SER A 188 15.58 -14.82 -22.52
N ASN A 189 14.90 -15.03 -23.64
CA ASN A 189 15.44 -14.66 -24.97
C ASN A 189 15.65 -13.15 -25.13
N THR A 190 14.96 -12.33 -24.33
CA THR A 190 15.05 -10.87 -24.38
C THR A 190 16.12 -10.29 -23.45
N VAL A 191 16.93 -11.15 -22.81
CA VAL A 191 18.01 -10.77 -21.90
C VAL A 191 19.32 -11.28 -22.48
N ASN A 192 20.28 -10.39 -22.73
CA ASN A 192 21.53 -10.73 -23.39
C ASN A 192 22.74 -10.17 -22.65
N VAL A 193 23.90 -10.78 -22.90
CA VAL A 193 25.20 -10.27 -22.48
C VAL A 193 25.92 -9.73 -23.73
N PHE A 194 26.34 -8.48 -23.66
CA PHE A 194 27.08 -7.80 -24.73
C PHE A 194 28.46 -7.37 -24.24
N ILE A 195 29.37 -7.10 -25.16
CA ILE A 195 30.65 -6.42 -24.88
C ILE A 195 30.40 -4.91 -24.99
N ASN A 196 30.77 -4.17 -23.96
CA ASN A 196 30.72 -2.71 -24.01
C ASN A 196 31.89 -2.18 -24.86
N ARG A 197 31.60 -1.53 -25.98
CA ARG A 197 32.58 -0.95 -26.89
C ARG A 197 32.43 0.56 -26.93
N HIS A 198 33.47 1.30 -26.56
CA HIS A 198 33.52 2.75 -26.67
C HIS A 198 33.81 3.18 -28.11
N LEU A 199 33.00 4.10 -28.63
CA LEU A 199 33.14 4.64 -29.98
C LEU A 199 33.98 5.92 -29.92
N ILE A 200 35.13 5.93 -30.60
CA ILE A 200 36.20 6.94 -30.45
C ILE A 200 35.78 8.34 -30.92
N ASP A 201 34.98 8.44 -31.97
CA ASP A 201 34.57 9.70 -32.62
C ASP A 201 33.10 10.07 -32.36
N GLU A 202 32.42 9.35 -31.45
CA GLU A 202 31.01 9.57 -31.18
C GLU A 202 30.81 10.48 -29.96
N PRO A 203 30.01 11.57 -30.07
CA PRO A 203 29.72 12.41 -28.92
C PRO A 203 29.14 11.58 -27.77
N LEU A 204 29.56 11.94 -26.56
CA LEU A 204 29.15 11.29 -25.33
C LEU A 204 27.71 11.70 -25.02
N ASP A 205 26.78 10.94 -25.58
CA ASP A 205 25.35 11.19 -25.49
C ASP A 205 24.81 10.69 -24.15
N GLU A 206 24.78 11.60 -23.18
CA GLU A 206 24.26 11.30 -21.85
C GLU A 206 22.85 10.68 -21.92
N GLY A 207 22.64 9.65 -21.11
CA GLY A 207 21.35 8.98 -21.03
C GLY A 207 21.00 8.01 -22.16
N THR A 208 21.94 7.69 -23.05
CA THR A 208 21.73 6.73 -24.14
C THR A 208 22.56 5.47 -24.01
N ILE A 209 22.08 4.40 -24.65
CA ILE A 209 22.83 3.18 -24.97
C ILE A 209 22.71 2.97 -26.48
N LYS A 210 23.84 2.83 -27.16
CA LYS A 210 23.85 2.53 -28.60
C LYS A 210 23.99 1.03 -28.80
N MET A 211 23.21 0.48 -29.71
CA MET A 211 23.16 -0.95 -30.01
C MET A 211 23.13 -1.15 -31.52
N SER A 212 23.65 -2.27 -32.02
CA SER A 212 23.52 -2.61 -33.43
C SER A 212 22.04 -2.84 -33.81
N PRO A 213 21.64 -2.66 -35.09
CA PRO A 213 20.27 -2.94 -35.52
C PRO A 213 19.79 -4.36 -35.17
N LYS A 214 20.72 -5.33 -35.21
CA LYS A 214 20.43 -6.72 -34.85
C LYS A 214 20.28 -6.90 -33.33
N ALA A 215 21.11 -6.25 -32.52
CA ALA A 215 20.98 -6.26 -31.07
C ALA A 215 19.65 -5.64 -30.58
N LEU A 216 19.19 -4.56 -31.22
CA LEU A 216 17.86 -3.98 -30.96
C LEU A 216 16.73 -4.96 -31.29
N LYS A 217 16.82 -5.63 -32.45
CA LYS A 217 15.83 -6.63 -32.87
C LYS A 217 15.78 -7.82 -31.91
N LEU A 218 16.94 -8.34 -31.49
CA LEU A 218 17.05 -9.43 -30.51
C LEU A 218 16.45 -9.05 -29.15
N SER A 219 16.60 -7.78 -28.76
CA SER A 219 16.02 -7.24 -27.52
C SER A 219 14.54 -6.87 -27.64
N LEU A 220 13.90 -7.16 -28.78
CA LEU A 220 12.54 -6.76 -29.14
C LEU A 220 12.28 -5.25 -29.01
N SER A 221 13.32 -4.44 -29.13
CA SER A 221 13.29 -2.99 -28.91
C SER A 221 13.31 -2.21 -30.23
N ASP A 222 12.97 -0.92 -30.16
CA ASP A 222 13.19 0.05 -31.23
C ASP A 222 13.74 1.37 -30.65
N CYS A 223 13.78 2.45 -31.45
CA CYS A 223 14.32 3.74 -31.03
C CYS A 223 13.24 4.83 -30.86
N ASP A 224 11.98 4.45 -30.64
CA ASP A 224 10.88 5.41 -30.49
C ASP A 224 10.69 5.96 -29.06
N GLY A 225 11.63 5.64 -28.16
CA GLY A 225 11.65 6.06 -26.76
C GLY A 225 11.89 4.90 -25.78
N ASP A 226 12.06 3.68 -26.29
CA ASP A 226 12.43 2.51 -25.50
C ASP A 226 13.66 2.78 -24.62
N ARG A 227 13.63 2.22 -23.40
CA ARG A 227 14.74 2.27 -22.46
C ARG A 227 15.21 0.87 -22.12
N MET A 228 16.52 0.66 -22.17
CA MET A 228 17.17 -0.57 -21.78
C MET A 228 17.58 -0.50 -20.32
N ALA A 229 17.54 -1.64 -19.64
CA ALA A 229 18.19 -1.88 -18.37
C ALA A 229 19.61 -2.41 -18.63
N VAL A 230 20.59 -1.94 -17.87
CA VAL A 230 22.02 -2.24 -18.08
C VAL A 230 22.70 -2.48 -16.72
N ALA A 231 23.49 -3.55 -16.61
CA ALA A 231 24.36 -3.83 -15.45
C ALA A 231 25.69 -4.43 -15.89
N LEU A 232 26.74 -4.25 -15.10
CA LEU A 232 28.01 -4.95 -15.31
C LEU A 232 27.81 -6.45 -15.05
N ALA A 233 28.28 -7.29 -15.97
CA ALA A 233 28.20 -8.74 -15.83
C ALA A 233 29.01 -9.25 -14.62
N SER A 234 30.10 -8.56 -14.28
CA SER A 234 30.95 -8.87 -13.12
C SER A 234 30.25 -8.70 -11.77
N ASP A 235 29.20 -7.88 -11.68
CA ASP A 235 28.39 -7.72 -10.46
C ASP A 235 27.41 -8.89 -10.25
N PHE A 236 27.15 -9.67 -11.30
CA PHE A 236 26.18 -10.78 -11.34
C PHE A 236 26.75 -11.99 -12.11
N PRO A 237 27.84 -12.62 -11.62
CA PRO A 237 28.56 -13.66 -12.35
C PRO A 237 27.73 -14.94 -12.58
N ASN A 238 26.90 -15.34 -11.60
CA ASN A 238 26.07 -16.54 -11.74
C ASN A 238 24.93 -16.29 -12.74
N THR A 239 24.31 -15.11 -12.64
CA THR A 239 23.26 -14.66 -13.56
C THR A 239 23.81 -14.54 -14.98
N THR A 240 25.00 -13.97 -15.16
CA THR A 240 25.67 -13.85 -16.46
C THR A 240 25.90 -15.22 -17.09
N THR A 241 26.40 -16.17 -16.30
CA THR A 241 26.63 -17.55 -16.77
C THR A 241 25.32 -18.22 -17.19
N GLU A 242 24.27 -18.06 -16.40
CA GLU A 242 22.95 -18.61 -16.71
C GLU A 242 22.28 -17.94 -17.92
N ILE A 243 22.44 -16.63 -18.10
CA ILE A 243 22.00 -15.91 -19.31
C ILE A 243 22.68 -16.51 -20.53
N LYS A 244 24.03 -16.61 -20.53
CA LYS A 244 24.78 -17.19 -21.65
C LYS A 244 24.34 -18.62 -21.96
N HIS A 245 24.14 -19.44 -20.94
CA HIS A 245 23.62 -20.81 -21.10
C HIS A 245 22.22 -20.82 -21.74
N LYS A 246 21.30 -19.94 -21.31
CA LYS A 246 19.95 -19.82 -21.87
C LYS A 246 19.92 -19.18 -23.27
N GLN A 247 20.97 -18.48 -23.68
CA GLN A 247 21.08 -17.95 -25.06
C GLN A 247 21.62 -19.00 -26.06
N LEU A 248 22.09 -20.18 -25.63
CA LEU A 248 22.46 -21.28 -26.53
C LEU A 248 21.25 -21.75 -27.33
N GLU A 249 21.44 -22.08 -28.62
CA GLU A 249 20.35 -22.37 -29.57
C GLU A 249 19.40 -23.46 -29.06
N GLU A 250 19.92 -24.51 -28.42
CA GLU A 250 19.16 -25.61 -27.84
C GLU A 250 18.34 -25.26 -26.59
N ASN A 251 18.64 -24.14 -25.93
CA ASN A 251 18.01 -23.70 -24.68
C ASN A 251 17.08 -22.49 -24.86
N ARG A 252 17.11 -21.85 -26.03
CA ARG A 252 16.27 -20.69 -26.33
C ARG A 252 14.82 -21.12 -26.51
N TYR A 253 13.91 -20.25 -26.08
CA TYR A 253 12.51 -20.34 -26.49
C TYR A 253 12.39 -20.12 -28.00
N VAL A 254 11.27 -20.54 -28.58
CA VAL A 254 10.91 -20.18 -29.96
C VAL A 254 10.99 -18.66 -30.15
N GLU A 255 11.60 -18.23 -31.26
CA GLU A 255 11.81 -16.80 -31.53
C GLU A 255 10.48 -16.05 -31.65
N ILE A 256 10.39 -14.92 -30.96
CA ILE A 256 9.20 -14.06 -30.96
C ILE A 256 9.21 -13.22 -32.23
N VAL A 257 8.30 -13.52 -33.16
CA VAL A 257 8.18 -12.81 -34.43
C VAL A 257 7.20 -11.64 -34.32
N LYS A 258 7.67 -10.41 -34.57
CA LYS A 258 6.79 -9.23 -34.69
C LYS A 258 5.97 -9.32 -35.98
N LEU A 259 4.64 -9.37 -35.85
CA LEU A 259 3.72 -9.39 -36.99
C LEU A 259 3.69 -8.03 -37.73
N ALA A 260 3.38 -8.07 -39.02
CA ALA A 260 3.14 -6.85 -39.79
C ALA A 260 1.96 -6.06 -39.20
N LYS A 261 2.11 -4.74 -39.08
CA LYS A 261 1.08 -3.87 -38.49
C LYS A 261 -0.17 -3.83 -39.38
N LYS A 262 -1.32 -4.24 -38.83
CA LYS A 262 -2.64 -4.06 -39.44
C LYS A 262 -3.26 -2.68 -39.11
N PRO A 263 -3.88 -1.96 -40.07
CA PRO A 263 -4.60 -0.71 -39.80
C PRO A 263 -5.91 -0.95 -39.03
N TYR A 264 -6.40 0.06 -38.31
CA TYR A 264 -7.70 0.00 -37.64
C TYR A 264 -8.86 0.29 -38.60
N GLU A 265 -10.03 -0.28 -38.32
CA GLU A 265 -11.27 -0.12 -39.09
C GLU A 265 -12.42 0.33 -38.18
N GLY A 266 -13.36 1.13 -38.71
CA GLY A 266 -14.53 1.64 -37.98
C GLY A 266 -14.44 3.13 -37.60
N SER A 267 -15.44 3.60 -36.85
CA SER A 267 -15.43 4.97 -36.30
C SER A 267 -14.36 5.13 -35.22
N PHE A 268 -14.01 6.38 -34.89
CA PHE A 268 -13.03 6.66 -33.83
C PHE A 268 -13.46 6.04 -32.48
N GLU A 269 -14.73 6.10 -32.13
CA GLU A 269 -15.29 5.51 -30.90
C GLU A 269 -15.17 3.98 -30.90
N GLN A 270 -15.43 3.34 -32.04
CA GLN A 270 -15.27 1.89 -32.20
C GLN A 270 -13.80 1.47 -32.06
N ILE A 271 -12.89 2.23 -32.67
CA ILE A 271 -11.45 2.01 -32.57
C ILE A 271 -10.99 2.18 -31.12
N ALA A 272 -11.45 3.23 -30.44
CA ALA A 272 -11.14 3.48 -29.04
C ALA A 272 -11.62 2.34 -28.13
N LEU A 273 -12.87 1.87 -28.27
CA LEU A 273 -13.40 0.73 -27.52
C LEU A 273 -12.59 -0.55 -27.80
N GLN A 274 -12.19 -0.77 -29.05
CA GLN A 274 -11.37 -1.92 -29.42
C GLN A 274 -9.94 -1.83 -28.91
N ALA A 275 -9.41 -0.63 -28.65
CA ALA A 275 -8.08 -0.39 -28.10
C ALA A 275 -8.05 -0.38 -26.56
N MET A 276 -9.19 -0.12 -25.90
CA MET A 276 -9.31 0.00 -24.44
C MET A 276 -8.98 -1.29 -23.66
N GLU A 277 -9.25 -2.47 -24.23
CA GLU A 277 -8.94 -3.74 -23.56
C GLU A 277 -7.41 -3.93 -23.54
N ASN A 278 -6.76 -3.96 -22.37
CA ASN A 278 -5.31 -4.18 -22.27
C ASN A 278 -5.02 -5.54 -21.64
N LYS A 279 -4.45 -6.48 -22.42
CA LYS A 279 -4.08 -7.82 -21.93
C LYS A 279 -2.59 -7.98 -21.65
N VAL A 280 -1.76 -6.94 -21.82
CA VAL A 280 -0.30 -7.02 -21.59
C VAL A 280 -0.01 -7.55 -20.19
N GLY A 281 -0.60 -6.95 -19.16
CA GLY A 281 -0.40 -7.39 -17.77
C GLY A 281 -0.93 -8.79 -17.48
N LEU A 282 -2.03 -9.20 -18.13
CA LEU A 282 -2.59 -10.54 -18.02
C LEU A 282 -1.64 -11.59 -18.61
N ILE A 283 -1.20 -11.39 -19.86
CA ILE A 283 -0.36 -12.35 -20.56
C ILE A 283 1.04 -12.40 -19.94
N ALA A 284 1.61 -11.26 -19.52
CA ALA A 284 2.87 -11.23 -18.79
C ALA A 284 2.80 -12.02 -17.47
N ASN A 285 1.66 -11.96 -16.76
CA ASN A 285 1.43 -12.79 -15.58
C ASN A 285 1.39 -14.28 -15.91
N LEU A 286 0.77 -14.66 -17.03
CA LEU A 286 0.78 -16.05 -17.50
C LEU A 286 2.19 -16.51 -17.88
N CYS A 287 3.00 -15.66 -18.52
CA CYS A 287 4.40 -15.95 -18.81
C CYS A 287 5.17 -16.26 -17.51
N MET A 288 5.04 -15.41 -16.48
CA MET A 288 5.66 -15.66 -15.18
C MET A 288 5.22 -17.00 -14.57
N LYS A 289 3.93 -17.34 -14.62
CA LYS A 289 3.46 -18.63 -14.09
C LYS A 289 4.01 -19.82 -14.88
N GLY A 290 4.08 -19.70 -16.21
CA GLY A 290 4.69 -20.73 -17.07
C GLY A 290 6.17 -20.94 -16.77
N ILE A 291 6.93 -19.85 -16.66
CA ILE A 291 8.36 -19.88 -16.31
C ILE A 291 8.58 -20.44 -14.90
N ALA A 292 7.70 -20.13 -13.95
CA ALA A 292 7.78 -20.69 -12.60
C ALA A 292 7.57 -22.21 -12.60
N LEU A 293 6.61 -22.72 -13.39
CA LEU A 293 6.38 -24.16 -13.58
C LEU A 293 7.54 -24.86 -14.30
N GLU A 294 8.09 -24.22 -15.33
CA GLU A 294 9.31 -24.69 -16.02
C GLU A 294 10.47 -24.83 -15.03
N ASN A 295 10.75 -23.79 -14.25
CA ASN A 295 11.84 -23.80 -13.28
C ASN A 295 11.59 -24.72 -12.08
N GLU A 296 10.34 -24.92 -11.67
CA GLU A 296 9.99 -25.90 -10.64
C GLU A 296 10.47 -27.31 -11.03
N CYS A 297 10.39 -27.66 -12.31
CA CYS A 297 10.86 -28.96 -12.81
C CYS A 297 12.38 -29.16 -12.63
N ILE A 298 13.13 -28.07 -12.43
CA ILE A 298 14.58 -28.09 -12.17
C ILE A 298 14.87 -27.95 -10.66
N CYS A 299 14.15 -27.05 -9.99
CA CYS A 299 14.47 -26.62 -8.63
C CYS A 299 13.83 -27.49 -7.55
N VAL A 300 12.83 -28.32 -7.89
CA VAL A 300 12.10 -29.14 -6.91
C VAL A 300 13.05 -30.03 -6.10
N PRO A 301 12.94 -30.05 -4.75
CA PRO A 301 13.72 -30.98 -3.94
C PRO A 301 13.44 -32.43 -4.33
N LYS A 302 14.49 -33.28 -4.40
CA LYS A 302 14.38 -34.69 -4.83
C LYS A 302 13.29 -35.50 -4.09
N LYS A 303 13.03 -35.18 -2.83
CA LYS A 303 11.99 -35.83 -2.00
C LYS A 303 10.56 -35.44 -2.40
N LEU A 304 10.36 -34.32 -3.10
CA LEU A 304 9.07 -33.81 -3.57
C LEU A 304 8.86 -33.99 -5.08
N ALA A 305 9.90 -34.41 -5.82
CA ALA A 305 9.87 -34.57 -7.27
C ALA A 305 8.72 -35.48 -7.76
N PHE A 306 8.45 -36.58 -7.05
CA PHE A 306 7.32 -37.45 -7.38
C PHE A 306 5.97 -36.74 -7.24
N ASN A 307 5.77 -35.96 -6.18
CA ASN A 307 4.53 -35.24 -5.92
C ASN A 307 4.28 -34.18 -7.01
N LEU A 308 5.34 -33.49 -7.47
CA LEU A 308 5.22 -32.56 -8.57
C LEU A 308 4.77 -33.25 -9.86
N ILE A 309 5.39 -34.39 -10.22
CA ILE A 309 4.99 -35.16 -11.40
C ILE A 309 3.57 -35.69 -11.29
N GLN A 310 3.17 -36.12 -10.10
CA GLN A 310 1.79 -36.50 -9.79
C GLN A 310 0.82 -35.33 -10.03
N ASP A 311 1.11 -34.15 -9.49
CA ASP A 311 0.28 -32.94 -9.64
C ASP A 311 0.18 -32.50 -11.10
N ILE A 312 1.28 -32.51 -11.85
CA ILE A 312 1.31 -32.21 -13.29
C ILE A 312 0.45 -33.21 -14.07
N SER A 313 0.57 -34.51 -13.77
CA SER A 313 -0.21 -35.53 -14.47
C SER A 313 -1.71 -35.42 -14.16
N ILE A 314 -2.07 -35.14 -12.90
CA ILE A 314 -3.46 -34.85 -12.50
C ILE A 314 -3.95 -33.57 -13.20
N GLY A 315 -3.13 -32.53 -13.26
CA GLY A 315 -3.39 -31.29 -13.98
C GLY A 315 -3.68 -31.53 -15.46
N ALA A 316 -2.83 -32.30 -16.14
CA ALA A 316 -2.99 -32.69 -17.54
C ALA A 316 -4.33 -33.43 -17.78
N ASN A 317 -4.71 -34.36 -16.91
CA ASN A 317 -6.02 -35.02 -17.00
C ASN A 317 -7.19 -34.04 -16.85
N LYS A 318 -7.10 -33.07 -15.93
CA LYS A 318 -8.11 -32.00 -15.78
C LYS A 318 -8.20 -31.13 -17.03
N ILE A 319 -7.05 -30.77 -17.61
CA ILE A 319 -6.93 -29.96 -18.83
C ILE A 319 -7.59 -30.69 -20.03
N LEU A 320 -7.34 -31.98 -20.21
CA LEU A 320 -7.98 -32.79 -21.27
C LEU A 320 -9.49 -32.93 -21.09
N ALA A 321 -9.96 -33.09 -19.85
CA ALA A 321 -11.40 -33.16 -19.57
C ALA A 321 -12.14 -31.88 -19.98
N LEU A 322 -11.46 -30.72 -20.03
CA LEU A 322 -12.04 -29.47 -20.50
C LEU A 322 -12.31 -29.45 -22.01
N GLU A 323 -11.62 -30.26 -22.83
CA GLU A 323 -11.92 -30.33 -24.28
C GLU A 323 -13.37 -30.75 -24.52
N ASN A 324 -13.85 -31.71 -23.72
CA ASN A 324 -15.16 -32.33 -23.86
C ASN A 324 -16.24 -31.67 -22.98
N ASN A 325 -15.95 -30.52 -22.36
CA ASN A 325 -16.91 -29.83 -21.51
C ASN A 325 -18.00 -29.14 -22.36
N PRO A 326 -19.29 -29.52 -22.23
CA PRO A 326 -20.36 -29.00 -23.09
C PRO A 326 -20.67 -27.51 -22.89
N HIS A 327 -20.20 -26.91 -21.79
CA HIS A 327 -20.46 -25.50 -21.47
C HIS A 327 -19.21 -24.62 -21.54
N LYS A 328 -18.01 -25.19 -21.49
CA LYS A 328 -16.72 -24.48 -21.45
C LYS A 328 -15.60 -25.27 -22.16
N SER A 329 -15.85 -25.71 -23.39
CA SER A 329 -14.85 -26.42 -24.18
C SER A 329 -13.63 -25.55 -24.44
N VAL A 330 -12.43 -26.10 -24.24
CA VAL A 330 -11.15 -25.45 -24.55
C VAL A 330 -10.47 -26.22 -25.67
N LYS A 331 -9.99 -25.50 -26.69
CA LYS A 331 -9.18 -26.07 -27.77
C LYS A 331 -7.72 -25.75 -27.54
N TYR A 332 -6.88 -26.78 -27.52
CA TYR A 332 -5.43 -26.64 -27.36
C TYR A 332 -4.75 -26.71 -28.73
N PRO A 333 -3.65 -25.96 -28.94
CA PRO A 333 -2.77 -26.17 -30.10
C PRO A 333 -2.32 -27.63 -30.20
N ASP A 334 -2.28 -28.20 -31.41
CA ASP A 334 -2.04 -29.64 -31.62
C ASP A 334 -0.75 -30.12 -30.95
N ASN A 335 0.33 -29.36 -31.08
CA ASN A 335 1.62 -29.66 -30.46
C ASN A 335 1.53 -29.70 -28.92
N LEU A 336 0.83 -28.74 -28.30
CA LEU A 336 0.62 -28.75 -26.85
C LEU A 336 -0.31 -29.89 -26.44
N ARG A 337 -1.33 -30.19 -27.25
CA ARG A 337 -2.30 -31.25 -26.96
C ARG A 337 -1.64 -32.62 -26.90
N GLU A 338 -0.75 -32.93 -27.84
CA GLU A 338 0.03 -34.17 -27.83
C GLU A 338 0.86 -34.32 -26.55
N GLN A 339 1.55 -33.25 -26.15
CA GLN A 339 2.33 -33.23 -24.91
C GLN A 339 1.43 -33.35 -23.67
N ILE A 340 0.27 -32.71 -23.63
CA ILE A 340 -0.70 -32.87 -22.53
C ILE A 340 -1.14 -34.33 -22.41
N ILE A 341 -1.42 -35.02 -23.52
CA ILE A 341 -1.77 -36.44 -23.53
C ILE A 341 -0.61 -37.26 -22.96
N GLU A 342 0.62 -36.98 -23.35
CA GLU A 342 1.79 -37.66 -22.82
C GLU A 342 1.93 -37.44 -21.29
N LEU A 343 1.86 -36.19 -20.83
CA LEU A 343 1.93 -35.84 -19.40
C LEU A 343 0.81 -36.49 -18.58
N SER A 344 -0.40 -36.61 -19.14
CA SER A 344 -1.54 -37.27 -18.49
C SER A 344 -1.31 -38.76 -18.22
N LYS A 345 -0.39 -39.38 -18.97
CA LYS A 345 -0.04 -40.81 -18.92
C LYS A 345 1.17 -41.13 -18.05
N LEU A 346 2.02 -40.14 -17.71
CA LEU A 346 3.28 -40.36 -16.97
C LEU A 346 3.09 -41.07 -15.61
N CYS A 347 1.88 -41.01 -15.07
CA CYS A 347 1.49 -41.53 -13.76
C CYS A 347 0.39 -42.62 -13.86
N GLN A 348 0.09 -43.09 -15.06
CA GLN A 348 -0.87 -44.17 -15.27
C GLN A 348 -0.19 -45.54 -15.12
N ILE A 349 -0.95 -46.52 -14.62
CA ILE A 349 -0.42 -47.84 -14.30
C ILE A 349 -0.61 -48.84 -15.45
N ASP A 350 -1.61 -48.69 -16.34
CA ASP A 350 -1.83 -49.51 -17.56
C ASP A 350 -2.72 -48.80 -18.62
N ASP A 351 -2.68 -49.30 -19.86
CA ASP A 351 -3.42 -48.84 -21.07
C ASP A 351 -4.97 -49.00 -21.01
N GLY A 352 -5.61 -48.57 -19.92
CA GLY A 352 -7.08 -48.49 -19.88
C GLY A 352 -7.75 -48.43 -18.51
N MET A 353 -7.02 -48.72 -17.42
CA MET A 353 -7.54 -48.52 -16.06
C MET A 353 -6.91 -47.28 -15.44
N GLN A 354 -7.71 -46.22 -15.28
CA GLN A 354 -7.32 -45.04 -14.51
C GLN A 354 -7.06 -45.45 -13.05
N SER A 355 -5.81 -45.71 -12.71
CA SER A 355 -5.40 -45.67 -11.31
C SER A 355 -5.50 -44.22 -10.84
N ASN A 356 -6.31 -43.96 -9.80
CA ASN A 356 -6.37 -42.63 -9.22
C ASN A 356 -5.03 -42.34 -8.50
N ILE A 357 -4.03 -41.80 -9.22
CA ILE A 357 -2.70 -41.59 -8.66
C ILE A 357 -2.76 -40.68 -7.41
N SER A 358 -3.77 -39.82 -7.27
CA SER A 358 -3.92 -38.96 -6.09
C SER A 358 -4.06 -39.70 -4.76
N GLN A 359 -4.26 -41.02 -4.76
CA GLN A 359 -4.32 -41.82 -3.53
C GLN A 359 -2.95 -42.18 -2.93
N TYR A 360 -1.85 -41.91 -3.63
CA TYR A 360 -0.49 -42.26 -3.19
C TYR A 360 0.27 -41.02 -2.75
N ASN A 361 0.87 -41.03 -1.56
CA ASN A 361 1.59 -39.88 -1.01
C ASN A 361 3.10 -39.93 -1.28
N THR A 362 3.64 -41.11 -1.59
CA THR A 362 5.08 -41.34 -1.83
C THR A 362 5.32 -42.20 -3.05
N LEU A 363 6.55 -42.14 -3.59
CA LEU A 363 6.99 -42.99 -4.70
C LEU A 363 6.99 -44.47 -4.28
N GLU A 364 7.33 -44.76 -3.03
CA GLU A 364 7.33 -46.09 -2.44
C GLU A 364 5.91 -46.69 -2.43
N ASP A 365 4.91 -45.92 -1.99
CA ASP A 365 3.50 -46.36 -1.98
C ASP A 365 3.01 -46.68 -3.40
N TYR A 366 3.34 -45.80 -4.34
CA TYR A 366 2.98 -45.97 -5.74
C TYR A 366 3.66 -47.20 -6.34
N ASN A 367 4.95 -47.40 -6.09
CA ASN A 367 5.72 -48.56 -6.57
C ASN A 367 5.25 -49.88 -5.97
N CYS A 368 4.83 -49.88 -4.70
CA CYS A 368 4.20 -51.06 -4.09
C CYS A 368 2.94 -51.45 -4.87
N SER A 369 2.10 -50.47 -5.22
CA SER A 369 0.88 -50.73 -5.99
C SER A 369 1.15 -51.15 -7.45
N ARG A 370 2.19 -50.59 -8.10
CA ARG A 370 2.64 -51.04 -9.43
C ARG A 370 3.11 -52.48 -9.40
N THR A 371 3.89 -52.86 -8.38
CA THR A 371 4.37 -54.24 -8.20
C THR A 371 3.21 -55.21 -8.00
N GLN A 372 2.21 -54.85 -7.17
CA GLN A 372 0.99 -55.65 -6.98
C GLN A 372 0.22 -55.86 -8.29
N ARG A 373 0.28 -54.89 -9.21
CA ARG A 373 -0.37 -54.94 -10.54
C ARG A 373 0.54 -55.49 -11.64
N LYS A 374 1.73 -56.01 -11.31
CA LYS A 374 2.75 -56.53 -12.24
C LYS A 374 3.32 -55.49 -13.21
N SER A 375 3.24 -54.20 -12.89
CA SER A 375 3.89 -53.13 -13.63
C SER A 375 5.26 -52.83 -13.04
N SER A 376 6.23 -52.45 -13.87
CA SER A 376 7.59 -52.10 -13.43
C SER A 376 7.58 -50.89 -12.50
N PRO A 377 8.30 -50.91 -11.36
CA PRO A 377 8.41 -49.77 -10.46
C PRO A 377 9.15 -48.61 -11.16
N LEU A 378 8.79 -47.38 -10.83
CA LEU A 378 9.50 -46.19 -11.28
C LEU A 378 10.77 -45.98 -10.45
N SER A 379 11.89 -45.83 -11.14
CA SER A 379 13.16 -45.42 -10.57
C SER A 379 13.26 -43.90 -10.44
N LYS A 380 14.23 -43.42 -9.67
CA LYS A 380 14.55 -41.97 -9.62
C LYS A 380 14.90 -41.40 -11.00
N LYS A 381 15.56 -42.20 -11.85
CA LYS A 381 15.89 -41.81 -13.22
C LYS A 381 14.65 -41.62 -14.08
N ASP A 382 13.59 -42.40 -13.85
CA ASP A 382 12.33 -42.24 -14.56
C ASP A 382 11.64 -40.92 -14.16
N ILE A 383 11.69 -40.56 -12.87
CA ILE A 383 11.21 -39.25 -12.39
C ILE A 383 11.99 -38.10 -13.06
N ASP A 384 13.31 -38.20 -13.16
CA ASP A 384 14.12 -37.17 -13.84
C ASP A 384 13.76 -37.04 -15.33
N ILE A 385 13.46 -38.16 -16.01
CA ILE A 385 12.99 -38.14 -17.40
C ILE A 385 11.63 -37.44 -17.50
N TYR A 386 10.73 -37.69 -16.55
CA TYR A 386 9.40 -37.07 -16.53
C TYR A 386 9.48 -35.56 -16.25
N LEU A 387 10.36 -35.13 -15.34
CA LEU A 387 10.61 -33.71 -15.09
C LEU A 387 11.14 -33.00 -16.33
N LYS A 388 12.06 -33.64 -17.08
CA LYS A 388 12.55 -33.08 -18.35
C LYS A 388 11.45 -32.90 -19.39
N LYS A 389 10.51 -33.85 -19.49
CA LYS A 389 9.36 -33.73 -20.39
C LYS A 389 8.43 -32.60 -19.98
N ALA A 390 8.12 -32.49 -18.68
CA ALA A 390 7.32 -31.40 -18.16
C ALA A 390 8.00 -30.03 -18.35
N HIS A 391 9.30 -29.94 -18.13
CA HIS A 391 10.10 -28.75 -18.41
C HIS A 391 9.95 -28.30 -19.86
N ALA A 392 10.18 -29.21 -20.83
CA ALA A 392 10.03 -28.90 -22.26
C ALA A 392 8.61 -28.44 -22.61
N PHE A 393 7.59 -29.06 -22.03
CA PHE A 393 6.20 -28.65 -22.22
C PHE A 393 5.91 -27.23 -21.75
N TYR A 394 6.34 -26.86 -20.53
CA TYR A 394 6.15 -25.51 -20.04
C TYR A 394 7.00 -24.48 -20.79
N HIS A 395 8.17 -24.88 -21.27
CA HIS A 395 9.01 -24.07 -22.15
C HIS A 395 8.27 -23.70 -23.45
N ASP A 396 7.62 -24.67 -24.11
CA ASP A 396 6.81 -24.44 -25.30
C ASP A 396 5.60 -23.51 -25.03
N VAL A 397 4.92 -23.71 -23.89
CA VAL A 397 3.79 -22.86 -23.46
C VAL A 397 4.23 -21.41 -23.28
N VAL A 398 5.39 -21.17 -22.65
CA VAL A 398 5.97 -19.84 -22.47
C VAL A 398 6.36 -19.22 -23.82
N GLY A 399 6.91 -20.00 -24.75
CA GLY A 399 7.20 -19.55 -26.11
C GLY A 399 5.96 -19.02 -26.84
N ILE A 400 4.85 -19.75 -26.77
CA ILE A 400 3.55 -19.33 -27.35
C ILE A 400 3.03 -18.06 -26.67
N LEU A 401 3.07 -18.01 -25.34
CA LEU A 401 2.63 -16.83 -24.57
C LEU A 401 3.47 -15.58 -24.89
N GLY A 402 4.78 -15.73 -25.10
CA GLY A 402 5.67 -14.63 -25.49
C GLY A 402 5.27 -13.98 -26.81
N GLY A 403 4.88 -14.78 -27.81
CA GLY A 403 4.31 -14.28 -29.06
C GLY A 403 3.01 -13.49 -28.85
N GLN A 404 2.09 -14.02 -28.02
CA GLN A 404 0.83 -13.35 -27.70
C GLN A 404 1.06 -12.03 -26.93
N LEU A 405 2.05 -12.00 -26.04
CA LEU A 405 2.44 -10.79 -25.30
C LEU A 405 2.93 -9.69 -26.24
N GLN A 406 3.79 -10.04 -27.21
CA GLN A 406 4.31 -9.07 -28.19
C GLN A 406 3.18 -8.45 -29.03
N ILE A 407 2.18 -9.23 -29.44
CA ILE A 407 1.01 -8.72 -30.15
C ILE A 407 0.25 -7.69 -29.31
N GLU A 408 0.08 -7.93 -28.00
CA GLU A 408 -0.62 -7.00 -27.11
C GLU A 408 0.23 -5.76 -26.77
N VAL A 409 1.56 -5.87 -26.72
CA VAL A 409 2.46 -4.70 -26.57
C VAL A 409 2.31 -3.75 -27.75
N ASP A 410 2.14 -4.29 -28.96
CA ASP A 410 1.95 -3.50 -30.19
C ASP A 410 0.48 -3.07 -30.41
N ARG A 411 -0.45 -3.37 -29.49
CA ARG A 411 -1.89 -3.13 -29.64
C ARG A 411 -2.25 -1.67 -29.88
N GLY A 412 -1.45 -0.70 -29.43
CA GLY A 412 -1.64 0.73 -29.69
C GLY A 412 -1.10 1.20 -31.05
N LYS A 413 -0.23 0.40 -31.67
CA LYS A 413 0.41 0.66 -32.97
C LYS A 413 -0.22 -0.19 -34.10
N SER A 414 -1.11 -1.13 -33.77
CA SER A 414 -1.70 -2.08 -34.71
C SER A 414 -3.09 -2.59 -34.29
N ALA A 415 -3.92 -2.91 -35.28
CA ALA A 415 -5.19 -3.63 -35.09
C ALA A 415 -5.04 -5.14 -34.83
N ASN A 416 -3.82 -5.69 -34.83
CA ASN A 416 -3.58 -7.08 -34.43
C ASN A 416 -4.00 -7.31 -32.96
N ARG A 417 -4.52 -8.50 -32.65
CA ARG A 417 -5.00 -8.88 -31.32
C ARG A 417 -4.49 -10.27 -30.95
N SER A 418 -4.18 -10.46 -29.68
CA SER A 418 -3.88 -11.81 -29.19
C SER A 418 -5.07 -12.74 -29.41
N ASP A 419 -4.75 -14.00 -29.68
CA ASP A 419 -5.75 -15.05 -29.83
C ASP A 419 -6.27 -15.45 -28.45
N SER A 420 -7.53 -15.09 -28.19
CA SER A 420 -8.20 -15.38 -26.92
C SER A 420 -8.33 -16.89 -26.62
N GLN A 421 -8.42 -17.74 -27.65
CA GLN A 421 -8.49 -19.19 -27.46
C GLN A 421 -7.14 -19.73 -27.01
N ILE A 422 -6.05 -19.31 -27.67
CA ILE A 422 -4.68 -19.68 -27.28
C ILE A 422 -4.35 -19.17 -25.88
N VAL A 423 -4.64 -17.89 -25.59
CA VAL A 423 -4.39 -17.30 -24.27
C VAL A 423 -5.19 -18.04 -23.18
N ASN A 424 -6.44 -18.40 -23.44
CA ASN A 424 -7.26 -19.16 -22.49
C ASN A 424 -6.75 -20.60 -22.31
N ALA A 425 -6.32 -21.26 -23.39
CA ALA A 425 -5.72 -22.59 -23.33
C ALA A 425 -4.44 -22.59 -22.47
N CYS A 426 -3.52 -21.66 -22.74
CA CYS A 426 -2.29 -21.49 -21.95
C CYS A 426 -2.61 -21.14 -20.49
N LYS A 427 -3.62 -20.30 -20.24
CA LYS A 427 -4.11 -20.01 -18.89
C LYS A 427 -4.56 -21.27 -18.17
N MET A 428 -5.34 -22.15 -18.81
CA MET A 428 -5.77 -23.40 -18.16
C MET A 428 -4.58 -24.29 -17.83
N ILE A 429 -3.56 -24.32 -18.70
CA ILE A 429 -2.33 -25.09 -18.49
C ILE A 429 -1.55 -24.59 -17.27
N VAL A 430 -1.18 -23.30 -17.23
CA VAL A 430 -0.33 -22.75 -16.16
C VAL A 430 -1.05 -22.59 -14.81
N MET A 431 -2.34 -22.89 -14.76
CA MET A 431 -3.14 -22.90 -13.52
C MET A 431 -3.37 -24.31 -12.98
N ASN A 432 -2.84 -25.35 -13.63
CA ASN A 432 -3.04 -26.75 -13.25
C ASN A 432 -1.71 -27.53 -13.36
N PRO A 433 -0.88 -27.55 -12.29
CA PRO A 433 -1.10 -26.93 -10.97
C PRO A 433 -0.76 -25.43 -10.93
N ASP A 434 -1.39 -24.68 -10.03
CA ASP A 434 -1.02 -23.28 -9.72
C ASP A 434 0.02 -23.24 -8.58
N LEU A 435 1.29 -23.19 -8.96
CA LEU A 435 2.45 -23.17 -8.05
C LEU A 435 3.02 -21.79 -7.78
N ALA A 436 2.59 -20.76 -8.51
CA ALA A 436 3.12 -19.40 -8.40
C ALA A 436 2.05 -18.39 -7.93
N PRO A 437 1.45 -18.57 -6.73
CA PRO A 437 0.44 -17.65 -6.20
C PRO A 437 1.03 -16.26 -5.88
N TRP A 438 2.35 -16.16 -5.72
CA TRP A 438 3.08 -14.91 -5.55
C TRP A 438 2.85 -13.92 -6.71
N VAL A 439 2.46 -14.41 -7.90
CA VAL A 439 2.16 -13.57 -9.07
C VAL A 439 0.99 -12.62 -8.80
N GLU A 440 -0.03 -13.09 -8.10
CA GLU A 440 -1.18 -12.29 -7.69
C GLU A 440 -0.92 -11.61 -6.35
N GLU A 441 -0.31 -12.31 -5.40
CA GLU A 441 -0.08 -11.81 -4.03
C GLU A 441 0.75 -10.53 -3.99
N ARG A 442 1.69 -10.34 -4.93
CA ARG A 442 2.50 -9.11 -5.00
C ARG A 442 1.70 -7.81 -5.20
N LYS A 443 0.40 -7.92 -5.50
CA LYS A 443 -0.54 -6.81 -5.67
C LYS A 443 -1.51 -6.65 -4.49
N ILE A 444 -1.45 -7.53 -3.48
CA ILE A 444 -2.38 -7.55 -2.36
C ILE A 444 -1.80 -6.77 -1.20
N ASP A 445 -2.57 -5.81 -0.67
CA ASP A 445 -2.09 -4.88 0.35
C ASP A 445 -1.77 -5.52 1.71
N GLU A 446 -2.48 -6.59 2.05
CA GLU A 446 -2.28 -7.32 3.31
C GLU A 446 -0.93 -8.04 3.36
N VAL A 447 -0.34 -8.32 2.20
CA VAL A 447 0.94 -9.04 2.08
C VAL A 447 2.06 -8.14 2.57
N PHE A 448 2.82 -8.66 3.54
CA PHE A 448 3.84 -7.95 4.31
C PHE A 448 3.33 -6.71 5.08
N ALA A 449 2.00 -6.58 5.25
CA ALA A 449 1.40 -5.65 6.21
C ALA A 449 0.94 -6.40 7.47
N SER A 450 0.17 -7.47 7.27
CA SER A 450 -0.42 -8.30 8.35
C SER A 450 -0.24 -9.80 8.15
N ARG A 451 0.39 -10.22 7.03
CA ARG A 451 0.68 -11.63 6.77
C ARG A 451 1.84 -11.80 5.79
N PRO A 452 2.56 -12.93 5.84
CA PRO A 452 3.53 -13.28 4.81
C PRO A 452 2.85 -13.57 3.46
N MET A 453 3.66 -13.62 2.41
CA MET A 453 3.24 -13.99 1.07
C MET A 453 3.04 -15.52 0.98
N LYS A 454 2.01 -15.96 0.27
CA LYS A 454 1.75 -17.38 0.03
C LYS A 454 2.79 -17.98 -0.90
N LEU A 455 3.27 -19.14 -0.51
CA LEU A 455 4.29 -19.91 -1.21
C LEU A 455 3.78 -21.32 -1.51
N LYS A 456 4.12 -21.86 -2.69
CA LYS A 456 3.77 -23.23 -3.09
C LYS A 456 4.88 -23.95 -3.87
N GLY A 457 5.73 -23.23 -4.58
CA GLY A 457 6.85 -23.80 -5.34
C GLY A 457 8.19 -23.62 -4.64
N HIS A 458 9.25 -23.87 -5.41
CA HIS A 458 10.66 -23.79 -5.09
C HIS A 458 11.45 -23.09 -6.22
N SER A 459 10.76 -22.41 -7.15
CA SER A 459 11.39 -21.69 -8.26
C SER A 459 12.18 -20.46 -7.78
N ALA A 460 12.81 -19.74 -8.72
CA ALA A 460 13.63 -18.56 -8.46
C ALA A 460 12.96 -17.53 -7.53
N ILE A 461 11.70 -17.17 -7.79
CA ILE A 461 10.98 -16.20 -6.95
C ILE A 461 10.58 -16.84 -5.62
N ASP A 462 10.22 -18.12 -5.62
CA ASP A 462 9.84 -18.83 -4.39
C ASP A 462 10.98 -18.82 -3.36
N MET A 463 12.24 -18.96 -3.80
CA MET A 463 13.42 -18.85 -2.91
C MET A 463 13.50 -17.48 -2.22
N MET A 464 13.28 -16.38 -2.96
CA MET A 464 13.29 -15.04 -2.39
C MET A 464 12.11 -14.81 -1.45
N VAL A 465 10.92 -15.31 -1.81
CA VAL A 465 9.72 -15.21 -0.98
C VAL A 465 9.90 -16.00 0.32
N ASP A 466 10.47 -17.20 0.28
CA ASP A 466 10.73 -18.02 1.47
C ASP A 466 11.64 -17.29 2.46
N MET A 467 12.79 -16.78 1.99
CA MET A 467 13.73 -16.03 2.81
C MET A 467 13.10 -14.75 3.37
N THR A 468 12.32 -14.03 2.55
CA THR A 468 11.62 -12.81 2.98
C THR A 468 10.55 -13.12 4.02
N ASN A 469 9.77 -14.19 3.83
CA ASN A 469 8.74 -14.64 4.76
C ASN A 469 9.34 -15.04 6.11
N ALA A 470 10.48 -15.73 6.10
CA ALA A 470 11.18 -16.13 7.32
C ALA A 470 11.69 -14.93 8.14
N ALA A 471 12.07 -13.84 7.46
CA ALA A 471 12.52 -12.61 8.10
C ALA A 471 11.38 -11.62 8.43
N PHE A 472 10.21 -11.78 7.83
CA PHE A 472 9.12 -10.81 7.96
C PHE A 472 8.60 -10.71 9.40
N THR A 473 8.56 -9.48 9.88
CA THR A 473 7.85 -9.09 11.11
C THR A 473 6.88 -7.96 10.81
N GLU A 474 5.67 -8.05 11.35
CA GLU A 474 4.72 -6.94 11.30
C GLU A 474 5.34 -5.67 11.87
N SER A 475 4.98 -4.52 11.30
CA SER A 475 5.48 -3.24 11.78
C SER A 475 4.98 -2.98 13.19
N ALA A 476 5.91 -2.75 14.13
CA ALA A 476 5.59 -2.36 15.50
C ALA A 476 5.36 -0.85 15.65
N LEU A 477 5.28 -0.11 14.54
CA LEU A 477 5.09 1.33 14.55
C LEU A 477 3.68 1.71 15.06
N ILE A 478 3.62 2.57 16.07
CA ILE A 478 2.37 3.01 16.69
C ILE A 478 2.24 4.52 16.52
N ALA A 479 1.13 4.95 15.92
CA ALA A 479 0.77 6.35 15.82
C ALA A 479 0.38 6.93 17.19
N ARG A 480 0.81 8.17 17.44
CA ARG A 480 0.37 8.96 18.59
C ARG A 480 -0.82 9.83 18.21
N SER A 481 -1.59 10.25 19.22
CA SER A 481 -2.70 11.18 19.01
C SER A 481 -2.20 12.50 18.43
N THR A 482 -2.91 13.04 17.43
CA THR A 482 -2.64 14.34 16.80
C THR A 482 -2.54 15.47 17.82
N GLN A 483 -3.28 15.37 18.93
CA GLN A 483 -3.26 16.34 20.03
C GLN A 483 -1.87 16.54 20.66
N GLN A 484 -1.03 15.50 20.68
CA GLN A 484 0.32 15.60 21.23
C GLN A 484 1.26 16.46 20.38
N PHE A 485 0.85 16.81 19.17
CA PHE A 485 1.61 17.65 18.25
C PHE A 485 1.03 19.05 18.13
N GLN A 486 -0.01 19.40 18.92
CA GLN A 486 -0.70 20.70 18.84
C GLN A 486 0.25 21.89 19.01
N ASP A 487 1.33 21.71 19.77
CA ASP A 487 2.30 22.76 20.08
C ASP A 487 3.34 23.00 18.97
N LEU A 488 3.27 22.31 17.82
CA LEU A 488 4.22 22.52 16.71
C LEU A 488 4.27 23.99 16.20
N PHE A 489 3.16 24.72 16.36
CA PHE A 489 3.03 26.14 16.05
C PHE A 489 2.99 27.03 17.30
N LYS A 490 3.45 26.53 18.46
CA LYS A 490 3.53 27.35 19.69
C LYS A 490 4.34 28.61 19.43
N GLY A 491 3.80 29.74 19.89
CA GLY A 491 4.37 31.08 19.70
C GLY A 491 3.87 31.83 18.46
N VAL A 492 3.19 31.17 17.53
CA VAL A 492 2.60 31.85 16.36
C VAL A 492 1.23 32.43 16.72
N GLN A 493 1.08 33.75 16.56
CA GLN A 493 -0.18 34.44 16.81
C GLN A 493 -1.05 34.46 15.56
N PHE A 494 -2.36 34.22 15.70
CA PHE A 494 -3.33 34.34 14.62
C PHE A 494 -4.65 34.93 15.12
N THR A 495 -5.38 35.59 14.22
CA THR A 495 -6.63 36.29 14.54
C THR A 495 -7.84 35.36 14.38
N GLN A 496 -9.02 35.79 14.86
CA GLN A 496 -10.27 35.07 14.58
C GLN A 496 -10.59 35.00 13.08
N GLN A 497 -10.17 36.00 12.31
CA GLN A 497 -10.32 36.01 10.85
C GLN A 497 -9.48 34.90 10.21
N HIS A 498 -8.22 34.74 10.60
CA HIS A 498 -7.37 33.63 10.12
C HIS A 498 -7.99 32.27 10.48
N LYS A 499 -8.59 32.15 11.66
CA LYS A 499 -9.28 30.92 12.09
C LYS A 499 -10.51 30.61 11.23
N ALA A 500 -11.35 31.62 10.95
CA ALA A 500 -12.51 31.45 10.08
C ALA A 500 -12.09 31.02 8.66
N GLN A 501 -11.05 31.66 8.12
CA GLN A 501 -10.48 31.31 6.83
C GLN A 501 -9.94 29.87 6.80
N ALA A 502 -9.21 29.44 7.84
CA ALA A 502 -8.71 28.07 7.94
C ALA A 502 -9.84 27.02 7.97
N VAL A 503 -10.97 27.31 8.63
CA VAL A 503 -12.15 26.43 8.65
C VAL A 503 -12.75 26.28 7.24
N GLU A 504 -12.94 27.40 6.53
CA GLU A 504 -13.50 27.41 5.18
C GLU A 504 -12.63 26.63 4.18
N ILE A 505 -11.31 26.88 4.23
CA ILE A 505 -10.34 26.18 3.40
C ILE A 505 -10.39 24.67 3.67
N LYS A 506 -10.39 24.27 4.95
CA LYS A 506 -10.42 22.86 5.33
C LYS A 506 -11.70 22.17 4.85
N ASN A 507 -12.86 22.79 5.06
CA ASN A 507 -14.14 22.21 4.64
C ASN A 507 -14.19 21.99 3.11
N THR A 508 -13.69 22.95 2.34
CA THR A 508 -13.64 22.87 0.88
C THR A 508 -12.67 21.76 0.43
N TYR A 509 -11.48 21.70 1.03
CA TYR A 509 -10.51 20.63 0.77
C TYR A 509 -11.10 19.25 1.07
N ASP A 510 -11.70 19.08 2.26
CA ASP A 510 -12.32 17.83 2.70
C ASP A 510 -13.46 17.39 1.75
N HIS A 511 -14.24 18.33 1.22
CA HIS A 511 -15.26 18.03 0.22
C HIS A 511 -14.64 17.50 -1.08
N LEU A 512 -13.62 18.19 -1.62
CA LEU A 512 -12.96 17.79 -2.87
C LEU A 512 -12.26 16.43 -2.75
N ILE A 513 -11.54 16.19 -1.65
CA ILE A 513 -10.82 14.93 -1.43
C ILE A 513 -11.79 13.75 -1.26
N ASN A 514 -12.90 13.94 -0.55
CA ASN A 514 -13.92 12.91 -0.41
C ASN A 514 -14.55 12.58 -1.78
N ARG A 515 -14.81 13.59 -2.61
CA ARG A 515 -15.31 13.37 -3.97
C ARG A 515 -14.31 12.63 -4.85
N ALA A 516 -13.02 12.94 -4.76
CA ALA A 516 -11.97 12.24 -5.50
C ALA A 516 -11.87 10.75 -5.08
N ILE A 517 -11.98 10.47 -3.78
CA ILE A 517 -12.03 9.09 -3.23
C ILE A 517 -13.27 8.33 -3.75
N GLU A 518 -14.42 9.00 -3.84
CA GLU A 518 -15.64 8.41 -4.40
C GLU A 518 -15.48 8.07 -5.89
N ILE A 519 -15.00 9.02 -6.71
CA ILE A 519 -14.72 8.80 -8.14
C ILE A 519 -13.77 7.61 -8.32
N ARG A 520 -12.74 7.51 -7.48
CA ARG A 520 -11.82 6.37 -7.50
C ARG A 520 -12.54 5.04 -7.22
N ARG A 521 -13.41 5.01 -6.21
CA ARG A 521 -14.19 3.81 -5.88
C ARG A 521 -15.06 3.40 -7.08
N GLU A 522 -15.73 4.37 -7.70
CA GLU A 522 -16.53 4.14 -8.91
C GLU A 522 -15.69 3.57 -10.08
N VAL A 523 -14.47 4.08 -10.30
CA VAL A 523 -13.56 3.52 -11.32
C VAL A 523 -13.12 2.09 -11.00
N GLY A 524 -12.88 1.79 -9.72
CA GLY A 524 -12.59 0.43 -9.27
C GLY A 524 -13.75 -0.55 -9.50
N GLU A 525 -14.99 -0.05 -9.54
CA GLU A 525 -16.18 -0.85 -9.86
C GLU A 525 -16.35 -1.08 -11.37
N SER A 526 -16.09 -0.06 -12.21
CA SER A 526 -16.10 -0.18 -13.69
C SER A 526 -15.48 1.04 -14.37
N SER A 527 -14.53 0.82 -15.28
CA SER A 527 -13.98 1.86 -16.17
C SER A 527 -14.70 1.99 -17.53
N ASP A 528 -15.71 1.17 -17.77
CA ASP A 528 -16.42 1.08 -19.04
C ASP A 528 -17.39 2.26 -19.25
N PRO A 529 -17.77 2.57 -20.51
CA PRO A 529 -18.91 3.43 -20.80
C PRO A 529 -20.14 3.05 -19.98
N ARG A 530 -20.93 4.05 -19.62
CA ARG A 530 -22.11 3.92 -18.77
C ARG A 530 -23.34 4.31 -19.55
N ILE A 531 -24.47 3.68 -19.25
CA ILE A 531 -25.77 4.15 -19.67
C ILE A 531 -26.46 4.77 -18.48
N PHE A 532 -26.85 6.02 -18.63
CA PHE A 532 -27.87 6.61 -17.80
C PHE A 532 -29.23 6.45 -18.46
N ALA A 533 -30.05 5.60 -17.87
CA ALA A 533 -31.40 5.33 -18.29
C ALA A 533 -32.38 6.15 -17.46
N THR A 534 -32.99 7.17 -18.08
CA THR A 534 -33.89 8.11 -17.40
C THR A 534 -35.35 7.78 -17.72
N SER A 535 -36.17 7.59 -16.68
CA SER A 535 -37.61 7.38 -16.81
C SER A 535 -38.35 8.69 -17.11
N ARG A 536 -39.62 8.60 -17.52
CA ARG A 536 -40.48 9.78 -17.72
C ARG A 536 -40.66 10.62 -16.44
N ALA A 537 -40.52 10.00 -15.27
CA ALA A 537 -40.59 10.68 -13.97
C ALA A 537 -39.24 11.32 -13.55
N GLY A 538 -38.21 11.24 -14.39
CA GLY A 538 -36.88 11.79 -14.11
C GLY A 538 -35.97 10.89 -13.26
N ASN A 539 -36.41 9.68 -12.92
CA ASN A 539 -35.56 8.73 -12.18
C ASN A 539 -34.45 8.21 -13.10
N LYS A 540 -33.19 8.37 -12.65
CA LYS A 540 -32.00 8.05 -13.41
C LYS A 540 -31.40 6.74 -12.88
N ILE A 541 -31.37 5.71 -13.72
CA ILE A 541 -30.78 4.39 -13.43
C ILE A 541 -29.43 4.35 -14.14
N GLU A 542 -28.36 4.15 -13.39
CA GLU A 542 -27.02 4.01 -13.95
C GLU A 542 -26.68 2.54 -14.17
N ILE A 543 -26.28 2.22 -15.40
CA ILE A 543 -25.87 0.89 -15.85
C ILE A 543 -24.40 0.94 -16.27
N ILE A 544 -23.58 0.08 -15.65
CA ILE A 544 -22.12 -0.01 -15.82
C ILE A 544 -21.69 -1.37 -16.36
N GLY A 545 -20.40 -1.57 -16.67
CA GLY A 545 -19.88 -2.86 -17.15
C GLY A 545 -20.35 -3.25 -18.56
N LEU A 546 -20.57 -2.26 -19.44
CA LEU A 546 -21.06 -2.51 -20.80
C LEU A 546 -20.06 -3.30 -21.67
N ALA A 547 -18.75 -3.22 -21.39
CA ALA A 547 -17.74 -3.92 -22.19
C ALA A 547 -17.70 -5.42 -21.91
N GLU A 548 -18.18 -5.87 -20.74
CA GLU A 548 -18.28 -7.30 -20.40
C GLU A 548 -19.32 -8.00 -21.27
N TYR A 549 -20.47 -7.36 -21.50
CA TYR A 549 -21.61 -8.00 -22.18
C TYR A 549 -21.77 -7.62 -23.66
N LYS A 550 -21.16 -6.51 -24.09
CA LYS A 550 -21.11 -6.05 -25.50
C LYS A 550 -22.46 -6.10 -26.21
N HIS A 551 -23.51 -5.61 -25.55
CA HIS A 551 -24.86 -5.61 -26.12
C HIS A 551 -24.86 -4.87 -27.47
N PRO A 552 -25.38 -5.47 -28.55
CA PRO A 552 -25.27 -4.91 -29.91
C PRO A 552 -25.89 -3.52 -30.05
N ASN A 553 -26.95 -3.24 -29.28
CA ASN A 553 -27.64 -1.95 -29.28
C ASN A 553 -27.28 -1.05 -28.08
N ALA A 554 -26.16 -1.30 -27.39
CA ALA A 554 -25.75 -0.49 -26.23
C ALA A 554 -25.60 1.01 -26.57
N PHE A 555 -25.11 1.30 -27.78
CA PHE A 555 -24.86 2.67 -28.27
C PHE A 555 -25.97 3.20 -29.19
N ASP A 556 -27.13 2.55 -29.23
CA ASP A 556 -28.07 2.76 -30.33
C ASP A 556 -28.67 4.18 -30.41
N ASN A 557 -28.70 5.05 -29.41
CA ASN A 557 -29.31 6.40 -29.33
C ASN A 557 -30.69 6.74 -29.97
N ASN A 558 -31.12 6.09 -31.05
CA ASN A 558 -32.33 6.37 -31.82
C ASN A 558 -33.56 5.68 -31.23
N HIS A 559 -33.39 4.61 -30.45
CA HIS A 559 -34.48 3.86 -29.83
C HIS A 559 -34.46 3.96 -28.30
N LYS A 560 -35.67 3.99 -27.70
CA LYS A 560 -35.86 3.92 -26.26
C LYS A 560 -35.37 2.59 -25.69
N LEU A 561 -34.90 2.62 -24.45
CA LEU A 561 -34.35 1.46 -23.77
C LEU A 561 -35.40 0.82 -22.86
N ASN A 562 -35.58 -0.50 -23.02
CA ASN A 562 -36.38 -1.32 -22.12
C ASN A 562 -35.43 -2.28 -21.40
N ILE A 563 -35.42 -2.25 -20.08
CA ILE A 563 -34.58 -3.13 -19.26
C ILE A 563 -35.40 -3.96 -18.28
N LYS A 564 -34.88 -5.14 -17.97
CA LYS A 564 -35.32 -5.95 -16.83
C LYS A 564 -34.14 -6.22 -15.90
N ILE A 565 -34.40 -6.26 -14.60
CA ILE A 565 -33.38 -6.47 -13.58
C ILE A 565 -33.37 -7.92 -13.09
N PHE A 566 -32.20 -8.54 -13.07
CA PHE A 566 -31.98 -9.90 -12.58
C PHE A 566 -30.89 -9.92 -11.50
N GLY A 567 -30.98 -10.88 -10.59
CA GLY A 567 -29.95 -11.12 -9.58
C GLY A 567 -28.70 -11.74 -10.19
N ASN A 568 -27.53 -11.26 -9.81
CA ASN A 568 -26.25 -11.83 -10.21
C ASN A 568 -25.92 -13.05 -9.33
N ASN A 569 -26.01 -14.25 -9.90
CA ASN A 569 -25.77 -15.51 -9.19
C ASN A 569 -24.30 -15.97 -9.22
N SER A 570 -23.37 -15.11 -9.62
CA SER A 570 -21.95 -15.46 -9.73
C SER A 570 -21.29 -15.62 -8.34
N PRO A 571 -20.71 -16.80 -8.01
CA PRO A 571 -20.14 -17.07 -6.68
C PRO A 571 -19.01 -16.11 -6.27
N ASN A 572 -18.26 -15.57 -7.25
CA ASN A 572 -17.03 -14.80 -7.02
C ASN A 572 -17.21 -13.26 -7.00
N LYS A 573 -18.44 -12.73 -7.14
CA LYS A 573 -18.71 -11.27 -7.17
C LYS A 573 -19.81 -10.85 -6.18
N LYS A 574 -20.13 -11.65 -5.15
CA LYS A 574 -21.31 -11.43 -4.28
C LYS A 574 -21.41 -10.06 -3.60
N ASN A 575 -20.30 -9.33 -3.41
CA ASN A 575 -20.30 -8.05 -2.71
C ASN A 575 -20.24 -6.82 -3.64
N GLN A 576 -20.06 -7.00 -4.96
CA GLN A 576 -20.03 -5.92 -5.95
C GLN A 576 -20.87 -6.32 -7.17
N ASN A 577 -21.86 -5.50 -7.53
CA ASN A 577 -22.75 -5.69 -8.68
C ASN A 577 -23.78 -6.83 -8.53
N GLN A 578 -24.61 -6.74 -7.49
CA GLN A 578 -25.70 -7.69 -7.18
C GLN A 578 -26.76 -7.80 -8.29
N TRP A 579 -26.93 -6.76 -9.11
CA TRP A 579 -28.04 -6.66 -10.06
C TRP A 579 -27.55 -6.45 -11.50
N ILE A 580 -28.09 -7.23 -12.44
CA ILE A 580 -27.81 -7.18 -13.88
C ILE A 580 -29.03 -6.59 -14.60
N ALA A 581 -28.79 -5.61 -15.47
CA ALA A 581 -29.76 -5.13 -16.45
C ALA A 581 -29.67 -5.96 -17.72
N ILE A 582 -30.78 -6.56 -18.16
CA ILE A 582 -30.91 -7.17 -19.48
C ILE A 582 -31.81 -6.30 -20.36
N ALA A 583 -31.49 -6.19 -21.64
CA ALA A 583 -32.23 -5.41 -22.62
C ALA A 583 -32.61 -6.27 -23.84
N THR A 584 -33.61 -5.83 -24.60
CA THR A 584 -33.98 -6.47 -25.86
C THR A 584 -32.98 -6.14 -26.97
N VAL A 585 -32.64 -7.14 -27.78
CA VAL A 585 -31.84 -6.94 -28.99
C VAL A 585 -32.72 -6.40 -30.11
N LEU A 586 -32.23 -5.40 -30.83
CA LEU A 586 -32.91 -4.81 -32.00
C LEU A 586 -32.19 -5.21 -33.29
N THR A 587 -32.98 -5.50 -34.32
CA THR A 587 -32.53 -5.72 -35.70
C THR A 587 -32.08 -4.42 -36.36
N SER A 588 -31.43 -4.51 -37.53
CA SER A 588 -30.94 -3.35 -38.29
C SER A 588 -32.05 -2.37 -38.72
N ASP A 589 -33.31 -2.82 -38.77
CA ASP A 589 -34.51 -2.00 -39.03
C ASP A 589 -35.21 -1.49 -37.74
N GLY A 590 -34.57 -1.66 -36.57
CA GLY A 590 -35.05 -1.11 -35.29
C GLY A 590 -36.15 -1.92 -34.60
N LYS A 591 -36.51 -3.11 -35.11
CA LYS A 591 -37.49 -4.00 -34.50
C LYS A 591 -36.84 -4.93 -33.48
N VAL A 592 -37.64 -5.45 -32.55
CA VAL A 592 -37.15 -6.43 -31.56
C VAL A 592 -36.81 -7.74 -32.26
N GLU A 593 -35.57 -8.21 -32.11
CA GLU A 593 -35.14 -9.51 -32.58
C GLU A 593 -35.86 -10.60 -31.77
N LEU A 594 -36.47 -11.55 -32.47
CA LEU A 594 -37.17 -12.68 -31.86
C LEU A 594 -36.29 -13.93 -31.89
N LYS A 595 -36.25 -14.66 -30.79
CA LYS A 595 -35.69 -16.01 -30.69
C LYS A 595 -36.80 -16.94 -30.20
N ASP A 596 -37.13 -17.96 -30.98
CA ASP A 596 -38.19 -18.93 -30.68
C ASP A 596 -39.55 -18.25 -30.36
N GLY A 597 -39.92 -17.22 -31.12
CA GLY A 597 -41.17 -16.47 -30.95
C GLY A 597 -41.19 -15.46 -29.79
N ASN A 598 -40.13 -15.39 -28.98
CA ASN A 598 -40.02 -14.48 -27.84
C ASN A 598 -38.96 -13.38 -28.09
N PRO A 599 -39.09 -12.19 -27.48
CA PRO A 599 -38.04 -11.17 -27.52
C PRO A 599 -36.70 -11.73 -27.06
N LYS A 600 -35.67 -11.58 -27.89
CA LYS A 600 -34.31 -11.95 -27.53
C LYS A 600 -33.78 -10.91 -26.56
N TYR A 601 -33.50 -11.34 -25.33
CA TYR A 601 -32.82 -10.52 -24.33
C TYR A 601 -31.34 -10.86 -24.27
N GLN A 602 -30.53 -9.84 -24.08
CA GLN A 602 -29.11 -9.99 -23.80
C GLN A 602 -28.75 -9.08 -22.63
N SER A 603 -27.77 -9.50 -21.83
CA SER A 603 -27.23 -8.66 -20.77
C SER A 603 -26.71 -7.36 -21.34
N LEU A 604 -27.10 -6.24 -20.73
CA LEU A 604 -26.63 -4.92 -21.07
C LEU A 604 -25.46 -4.52 -20.17
N GLY A 605 -25.60 -4.71 -18.86
CA GLY A 605 -24.61 -4.31 -17.85
C GLY A 605 -25.11 -4.56 -16.43
N TYR A 606 -24.38 -4.07 -15.44
CA TYR A 606 -24.77 -4.10 -14.03
C TYR A 606 -25.44 -2.79 -13.60
N ILE A 607 -26.32 -2.84 -12.61
CA ILE A 607 -26.81 -1.63 -11.95
C ILE A 607 -25.75 -1.13 -10.96
N SER A 608 -25.41 0.16 -11.00
CA SER A 608 -24.40 0.73 -10.11
C SER A 608 -24.80 0.69 -8.63
N ALA A 609 -23.81 0.57 -7.74
CA ALA A 609 -24.06 0.56 -6.29
C ALA A 609 -24.76 1.85 -5.80
N GLU A 610 -24.48 2.99 -6.44
CA GLU A 610 -25.15 4.27 -6.13
C GLU A 610 -26.64 4.24 -6.49
N THR A 611 -26.98 3.72 -7.67
CA THR A 611 -28.38 3.55 -8.09
C THR A 611 -29.13 2.62 -7.12
N VAL A 612 -28.49 1.54 -6.68
CA VAL A 612 -29.06 0.61 -5.69
C VAL A 612 -29.29 1.30 -4.34
N LYS A 613 -28.32 2.09 -3.86
CA LYS A 613 -28.46 2.86 -2.61
C LYS A 613 -29.53 3.93 -2.68
N LYS A 614 -29.69 4.57 -3.84
CA LYS A 614 -30.65 5.65 -4.08
C LYS A 614 -32.08 5.12 -4.24
N TYR A 615 -32.25 3.94 -4.82
CA TYR A 615 -33.55 3.34 -5.12
C TYR A 615 -33.66 1.88 -4.62
N PRO A 616 -33.44 1.61 -3.32
CA PRO A 616 -33.34 0.24 -2.81
C PRO A 616 -34.63 -0.57 -2.95
N GLU A 617 -35.79 0.08 -2.98
CA GLU A 617 -37.09 -0.58 -3.11
C GLU A 617 -37.49 -0.88 -4.56
N ASN A 618 -36.91 -0.15 -5.53
CA ASN A 618 -37.22 -0.27 -6.96
C ASN A 618 -36.30 -1.27 -7.66
N ILE A 619 -35.05 -1.41 -7.21
CA ILE A 619 -34.06 -2.29 -7.80
C ILE A 619 -34.15 -3.68 -7.15
N LYS A 620 -34.90 -4.58 -7.78
CA LYS A 620 -35.10 -5.97 -7.33
C LYS A 620 -35.26 -6.94 -8.50
N HIS A 621 -35.13 -8.23 -8.22
CA HIS A 621 -35.29 -9.28 -9.23
C HIS A 621 -36.65 -9.17 -9.93
N GLY A 622 -36.64 -9.24 -11.26
CA GLY A 622 -37.84 -9.16 -12.09
C GLY A 622 -38.39 -7.74 -12.30
N ALA A 623 -37.77 -6.69 -11.74
CA ALA A 623 -38.21 -5.32 -11.98
C ALA A 623 -38.05 -4.95 -13.47
N GLU A 624 -39.09 -4.35 -14.06
CA GLU A 624 -39.09 -3.90 -15.46
C GLU A 624 -39.17 -2.39 -15.54
N PHE A 625 -38.34 -1.80 -16.41
CA PHE A 625 -38.35 -0.38 -16.73
C PHE A 625 -38.47 -0.21 -18.24
N LYS A 626 -39.48 0.55 -18.66
CA LYS A 626 -39.85 0.71 -20.07
C LYS A 626 -39.71 2.16 -20.51
N ASP A 627 -39.52 2.35 -21.82
CA ASP A 627 -39.41 3.63 -22.50
C ASP A 627 -38.35 4.58 -21.92
N LEU A 628 -37.23 4.02 -21.45
CA LEU A 628 -36.16 4.81 -20.85
C LEU A 628 -35.45 5.61 -21.93
N THR A 629 -35.22 6.89 -21.66
CA THR A 629 -34.31 7.69 -22.47
C THR A 629 -32.91 7.33 -22.05
N LYS A 630 -32.10 6.85 -22.99
CA LYS A 630 -30.73 6.45 -22.74
C LYS A 630 -29.78 7.57 -23.12
N GLU A 631 -28.84 7.84 -22.24
CA GLU A 631 -27.69 8.68 -22.48
C GLU A 631 -26.47 7.81 -22.23
N VAL A 632 -25.67 7.58 -23.27
CA VAL A 632 -24.41 6.85 -23.13
C VAL A 632 -23.33 7.88 -22.83
N VAL A 633 -22.69 7.74 -21.68
CA VAL A 633 -21.55 8.58 -21.28
C VAL A 633 -20.28 7.73 -21.23
N PRO A 634 -19.10 8.33 -21.48
CA PRO A 634 -17.84 7.67 -21.18
C PRO A 634 -17.81 7.21 -19.71
N GLY A 635 -17.15 6.09 -19.45
CA GLY A 635 -16.87 5.66 -18.08
C GLY A 635 -16.00 6.69 -17.36
N LEU A 636 -16.11 6.76 -16.03
CA LEU A 636 -14.98 7.32 -15.30
C LEU A 636 -13.78 6.41 -15.58
N THR A 637 -12.65 7.05 -15.80
CA THR A 637 -11.39 6.40 -16.12
C THR A 637 -10.38 6.79 -15.07
N GLN A 638 -9.23 6.13 -15.04
CA GLN A 638 -8.12 6.56 -14.20
C GLN A 638 -7.72 8.04 -14.46
N ARG A 639 -7.95 8.57 -15.68
CA ARG A 639 -7.76 10.00 -15.96
C ARG A 639 -8.76 10.91 -15.24
N HIS A 640 -9.99 10.45 -15.03
CA HIS A 640 -10.97 11.19 -14.22
C HIS A 640 -10.59 11.17 -12.74
N VAL A 641 -10.08 10.04 -12.24
CA VAL A 641 -9.48 9.96 -10.89
C VAL A 641 -8.35 10.97 -10.78
N GLN A 642 -7.40 10.95 -11.72
CA GLN A 642 -6.30 11.91 -11.79
C GLN A 642 -6.79 13.35 -11.87
N ALA A 643 -7.82 13.65 -12.66
CA ALA A 643 -8.39 14.99 -12.77
C ALA A 643 -9.03 15.45 -11.46
N ALA A 644 -9.75 14.57 -10.75
CA ALA A 644 -10.33 14.89 -9.45
C ALA A 644 -9.25 15.15 -8.38
N PHE A 645 -8.20 14.33 -8.32
CA PHE A 645 -7.05 14.59 -7.44
C PHE A 645 -6.25 15.83 -7.87
N ARG A 646 -6.14 16.08 -9.17
CA ARG A 646 -5.56 17.33 -9.70
C ARG A 646 -6.37 18.55 -9.25
N GLN A 647 -7.70 18.47 -9.24
CA GLN A 647 -8.54 19.56 -8.75
C GLN A 647 -8.30 19.85 -7.25
N VAL A 648 -8.13 18.80 -6.44
CA VAL A 648 -7.72 18.96 -5.02
C VAL A 648 -6.38 19.69 -4.92
N ARG A 649 -5.43 19.32 -5.79
CA ARG A 649 -4.08 19.91 -5.85
C ARG A 649 -4.09 21.36 -6.32
N GLU A 650 -4.82 21.66 -7.37
CA GLU A 650 -5.03 23.01 -7.90
C GLU A 650 -5.69 23.88 -6.83
N PHE A 651 -6.72 23.38 -6.14
CA PHE A 651 -7.33 24.08 -5.01
C PHE A 651 -6.31 24.39 -3.91
N ALA A 652 -5.50 23.40 -3.49
CA ALA A 652 -4.47 23.61 -2.48
C ALA A 652 -3.42 24.64 -2.91
N THR A 653 -2.96 24.55 -4.16
CA THR A 653 -1.93 25.44 -4.73
C THR A 653 -2.45 26.88 -4.85
N ILE A 654 -3.60 27.07 -5.50
CA ILE A 654 -4.24 28.38 -5.68
C ILE A 654 -4.59 29.00 -4.33
N THR A 655 -5.11 28.21 -3.39
CA THR A 655 -5.41 28.71 -2.04
C THR A 655 -4.16 29.20 -1.35
N ARG A 656 -3.05 28.44 -1.42
CA ARG A 656 -1.76 28.85 -0.86
C ARG A 656 -1.23 30.13 -1.50
N GLU A 657 -1.27 30.23 -2.83
CA GLU A 657 -0.78 31.38 -3.59
C GLU A 657 -1.59 32.66 -3.33
N ASN A 658 -2.90 32.53 -3.11
CA ASN A 658 -3.78 33.65 -2.79
C ASN A 658 -3.63 34.15 -1.35
N ILE A 659 -2.97 33.39 -0.47
CA ILE A 659 -2.69 33.83 0.89
C ILE A 659 -1.42 34.71 0.87
N PRO A 660 -1.48 35.97 1.36
CA PRO A 660 -0.29 36.82 1.47
C PRO A 660 0.82 36.15 2.28
N GLU A 661 2.08 36.28 1.84
CA GLU A 661 3.25 35.66 2.49
C GLU A 661 3.30 35.94 4.00
N SER A 662 2.98 37.17 4.39
CA SER A 662 2.94 37.60 5.80
C SER A 662 1.85 36.94 6.66
N GLN A 663 0.87 36.28 6.04
CA GLN A 663 -0.26 35.61 6.71
C GLN A 663 -0.16 34.08 6.66
N LYS A 664 0.70 33.52 5.81
CA LYS A 664 0.81 32.06 5.61
C LYS A 664 1.10 31.32 6.92
N GLU A 665 2.08 31.77 7.70
CA GLU A 665 2.43 31.12 8.99
C GLU A 665 1.27 31.19 9.99
N ALA A 666 0.54 32.31 10.05
CA ALA A 666 -0.60 32.48 10.96
C ALA A 666 -1.80 31.59 10.57
N ILE A 667 -2.09 31.46 9.27
CA ILE A 667 -3.16 30.59 8.78
C ILE A 667 -2.76 29.11 8.93
N ALA A 668 -1.49 28.76 8.67
CA ALA A 668 -0.95 27.44 8.93
C ALA A 668 -1.12 27.06 10.42
N ALA A 669 -0.76 27.96 11.34
CA ALA A 669 -0.95 27.75 12.77
C ALA A 669 -2.42 27.54 13.15
N ALA A 670 -3.34 28.36 12.60
CA ALA A 670 -4.77 28.21 12.83
C ALA A 670 -5.30 26.87 12.31
N MET A 671 -4.89 26.46 11.10
CA MET A 671 -5.28 25.18 10.50
C MET A 671 -4.69 23.98 11.26
N TRP A 672 -3.46 24.10 11.75
CA TRP A 672 -2.83 23.08 12.60
C TRP A 672 -3.60 22.89 13.90
N GLN A 673 -4.00 23.98 14.56
CA GLN A 673 -4.83 23.92 15.77
C GLN A 673 -6.14 23.18 15.48
N LEU A 674 -6.86 23.53 14.40
CA LEU A 674 -8.10 22.87 14.02
C LEU A 674 -7.89 21.36 13.78
N SER A 675 -6.75 20.98 13.22
CA SER A 675 -6.41 19.60 12.86
C SER A 675 -5.95 18.74 14.05
N THR A 676 -5.58 19.36 15.17
CA THR A 676 -4.96 18.68 16.34
C THR A 676 -5.78 18.78 17.63
N THR A 677 -6.96 19.42 17.63
CA THR A 677 -7.73 19.66 18.87
C THR A 677 -8.54 18.44 19.39
N SER A 678 -8.71 17.37 18.60
CA SER A 678 -9.65 16.28 18.91
C SER A 678 -8.99 15.08 19.61
N LYS A 679 -9.72 14.41 20.52
CA LYS A 679 -9.22 13.29 21.34
C LYS A 679 -9.40 11.90 20.71
N GLU A 680 -10.22 11.75 19.67
CA GLU A 680 -10.64 10.46 19.09
C GLU A 680 -9.98 10.25 17.70
N ASP A 681 -8.64 10.27 17.66
CA ASP A 681 -7.91 10.51 16.41
C ASP A 681 -6.94 9.38 16.01
N ALA A 682 -6.74 8.35 16.84
CA ALA A 682 -5.79 7.28 16.51
C ALA A 682 -6.15 6.55 15.19
N GLU A 683 -7.44 6.38 14.90
CA GLU A 683 -7.92 5.74 13.66
C GLU A 683 -8.31 6.74 12.54
N ARG A 684 -8.51 8.04 12.86
CA ARG A 684 -9.03 9.06 11.92
C ARG A 684 -8.11 10.27 11.71
N GLY A 685 -6.98 10.33 12.41
CA GLY A 685 -6.07 11.48 12.47
C GLY A 685 -5.52 11.88 11.11
N PHE A 686 -5.32 10.90 10.22
CA PHE A 686 -4.95 11.12 8.82
C PHE A 686 -5.85 12.14 8.10
N LYS A 687 -7.18 11.95 8.16
CA LYS A 687 -8.14 12.82 7.47
C LYS A 687 -8.14 14.25 8.02
N LYS A 688 -7.64 14.42 9.24
CA LYS A 688 -7.66 15.72 9.92
C LYS A 688 -6.50 16.59 9.49
N THR A 689 -5.30 16.03 9.30
CA THR A 689 -4.10 16.79 8.95
C THR A 689 -3.84 16.89 7.45
N SER A 690 -4.55 16.15 6.58
CA SER A 690 -4.28 16.12 5.14
C SER A 690 -4.23 17.51 4.46
N ALA A 691 -5.15 18.41 4.80
CA ALA A 691 -5.22 19.75 4.22
C ALA A 691 -3.98 20.60 4.52
N ILE A 692 -3.47 20.55 5.76
CA ILE A 692 -2.31 21.35 6.15
C ILE A 692 -1.02 20.83 5.52
N PHE A 693 -0.86 19.52 5.37
CA PHE A 693 0.26 18.94 4.62
C PHE A 693 0.24 19.34 3.14
N ALA A 694 -0.96 19.43 2.54
CA ALA A 694 -1.11 19.79 1.13
C ALA A 694 -0.83 21.28 0.85
N MET A 695 -1.15 22.18 1.79
CA MET A 695 -1.10 23.64 1.56
C MET A 695 0.04 24.36 2.28
N PHE A 696 0.52 23.85 3.40
CA PHE A 696 1.48 24.55 4.27
C PHE A 696 2.70 23.70 4.63
N GLY A 697 3.15 22.91 3.65
CA GLY A 697 4.32 22.06 3.78
C GLY A 697 5.60 22.85 4.13
N ASP A 698 5.81 24.00 3.51
CA ASP A 698 7.00 24.83 3.77
C ASP A 698 6.99 25.39 5.20
N GLU A 699 5.82 25.80 5.69
CA GLU A 699 5.66 26.29 7.06
C GLU A 699 5.90 25.15 8.05
N LEU A 700 5.40 23.94 7.77
CA LEU A 700 5.70 22.75 8.59
C LEU A 700 7.21 22.49 8.66
N VAL A 701 7.90 22.46 7.51
CA VAL A 701 9.36 22.30 7.44
C VAL A 701 10.08 23.42 8.21
N GLY A 702 9.66 24.67 8.01
CA GLY A 702 10.20 25.82 8.71
C GLY A 702 10.00 25.75 10.23
N ARG A 703 8.88 25.18 10.70
CA ARG A 703 8.64 24.92 12.12
C ARG A 703 9.54 23.82 12.66
N LEU A 704 9.72 22.73 11.93
CA LEU A 704 10.57 21.61 12.35
C LEU A 704 12.04 22.04 12.53
N ASN A 705 12.51 22.98 11.70
CA ASN A 705 13.86 23.55 11.82
C ASN A 705 14.04 24.49 13.03
N LYS A 706 12.96 25.09 13.54
CA LYS A 706 13.04 26.19 14.52
C LYS A 706 12.52 25.82 15.90
N LEU A 707 11.44 25.04 15.97
CA LEU A 707 10.77 24.73 17.22
C LEU A 707 11.20 23.36 17.70
N GLN A 708 11.73 23.31 18.92
CA GLN A 708 11.92 22.11 19.70
C GLN A 708 10.91 22.09 20.85
N PHE A 709 10.27 20.96 21.09
CA PHE A 709 9.42 20.75 22.25
C PHE A 709 10.31 20.68 23.50
N THR A 710 10.07 21.61 24.41
CA THR A 710 10.83 21.76 25.65
C THR A 710 9.96 21.70 26.90
N GLU A 711 8.64 21.65 26.74
CA GLU A 711 7.69 21.62 27.85
C GLU A 711 6.80 20.38 27.74
N PHE A 712 6.76 19.59 28.83
CA PHE A 712 5.98 18.37 28.90
C PHE A 712 5.28 18.26 30.25
N ALA A 713 4.32 17.33 30.35
CA ALA A 713 3.69 16.99 31.62
C ALA A 713 3.60 15.48 31.81
N VAL A 714 3.91 15.02 33.02
CA VAL A 714 3.70 13.63 33.45
C VAL A 714 2.59 13.55 34.48
N VAL A 715 1.83 12.46 34.44
CA VAL A 715 0.72 12.17 35.35
C VAL A 715 1.03 10.96 36.22
N GLY A 716 0.31 10.86 37.34
CA GLY A 716 0.44 9.72 38.24
C GLY A 716 1.57 9.84 39.25
N VAL A 717 2.14 11.03 39.44
CA VAL A 717 3.22 11.27 40.42
C VAL A 717 2.78 11.04 41.89
N HIS A 718 1.48 10.98 42.16
CA HIS A 718 0.90 10.60 43.46
C HIS A 718 0.69 9.08 43.63
N LYS A 719 0.88 8.28 42.58
CA LYS A 719 0.61 6.84 42.63
C LYS A 719 1.83 6.11 43.19
N ALA A 720 1.60 4.95 43.80
CA ALA A 720 2.66 4.08 44.35
C ALA A 720 3.69 3.59 43.31
N CYS A 721 3.38 3.71 42.01
CA CYS A 721 4.29 3.40 40.92
C CYS A 721 5.33 4.50 40.62
N ASN A 722 5.21 5.68 41.24
CA ASN A 722 6.25 6.71 41.22
C ASN A 722 7.33 6.35 42.25
N GLU A 723 8.56 6.14 41.80
CA GLU A 723 9.70 5.80 42.65
C GLU A 723 10.29 7.03 43.39
N HIS A 724 9.77 8.22 43.08
CA HIS A 724 10.00 9.49 43.79
C HIS A 724 8.80 9.90 44.65
N LEU A 725 7.94 8.96 45.06
CA LEU A 725 6.73 9.25 45.82
C LEU A 725 7.04 10.10 47.07
N GLY A 726 6.30 11.20 47.23
CA GLY A 726 6.45 12.12 48.36
C GLY A 726 7.47 13.25 48.15
N ARG A 727 8.32 13.22 47.11
CA ARG A 727 9.22 14.33 46.78
C ARG A 727 8.44 15.50 46.17
N LYS A 728 8.62 16.71 46.71
CA LYS A 728 8.13 17.97 46.12
C LYS A 728 9.22 18.57 45.24
N TRP A 729 9.01 18.56 43.93
CA TRP A 729 9.95 19.09 42.95
C TRP A 729 9.77 20.60 42.78
N LEU A 730 10.83 21.38 42.97
CA LEU A 730 10.81 22.85 42.97
C LEU A 730 11.49 23.49 41.74
N GLY A 731 11.71 22.73 40.67
CA GLY A 731 12.44 23.17 39.47
C GLY A 731 13.91 22.77 39.46
N GLU A 732 14.32 21.82 40.30
CA GLU A 732 15.66 21.24 40.28
C GLU A 732 15.93 20.55 38.92
N LYS A 733 17.14 20.79 38.36
CA LYS A 733 17.59 20.19 37.11
C LYS A 733 18.14 18.79 37.37
N VAL A 734 17.56 17.79 36.70
CA VAL A 734 17.98 16.39 36.84
C VAL A 734 18.13 15.71 35.49
N GLU A 735 18.97 14.67 35.45
CA GLU A 735 19.09 13.77 34.31
C GLU A 735 17.81 12.95 34.14
N CYS A 736 17.31 12.91 32.91
CA CYS A 736 16.08 12.25 32.52
C CYS A 736 16.29 11.39 31.28
N HIS A 737 15.52 10.32 31.16
CA HIS A 737 15.36 9.60 29.90
C HIS A 737 13.93 9.10 29.70
N ILE A 738 13.58 8.81 28.45
CA ILE A 738 12.29 8.25 28.07
C ILE A 738 12.44 6.78 27.76
N GLU A 739 11.66 5.95 28.45
CA GLU A 739 11.58 4.52 28.19
C GLU A 739 10.14 4.06 28.00
N GLN A 740 10.00 2.88 27.41
CA GLN A 740 8.72 2.19 27.30
C GLN A 740 8.65 1.11 28.38
N ALA A 741 7.61 1.15 29.21
CA ALA A 741 7.39 0.17 30.27
C ALA A 741 5.88 -0.04 30.54
N PRO A 742 5.48 -1.11 31.24
CA PRO A 742 4.06 -1.40 31.50
C PRO A 742 3.32 -0.23 32.17
N ASP A 743 2.06 -0.02 31.77
CA ASP A 743 1.17 0.98 32.37
C ASP A 743 0.78 0.53 33.79
N PRO A 744 1.00 1.38 34.82
CA PRO A 744 0.56 1.08 36.19
C PRO A 744 -0.92 0.76 36.33
N ALA A 745 -1.76 1.32 35.46
CA ALA A 745 -3.20 1.08 35.47
C ALA A 745 -3.61 -0.17 34.68
N ASN A 746 -2.77 -0.62 33.74
CA ASN A 746 -3.02 -1.79 32.90
C ASN A 746 -1.68 -2.44 32.50
N PRO A 747 -1.16 -3.38 33.29
CA PRO A 747 0.15 -3.99 33.04
C PRO A 747 0.31 -4.71 31.69
N ILE A 748 -0.79 -4.97 30.98
CA ILE A 748 -0.80 -5.63 29.67
C ILE A 748 -0.47 -4.62 28.55
N GLN A 749 -0.56 -3.30 28.82
CA GLN A 749 -0.24 -2.24 27.87
C GLN A 749 1.03 -1.51 28.29
N ASN A 750 1.88 -1.15 27.32
CA ASN A 750 3.05 -0.32 27.58
C ASN A 750 2.73 1.17 27.41
N LYS A 751 3.34 2.03 28.23
CA LYS A 751 3.32 3.49 28.12
C LYS A 751 4.71 4.09 28.13
N ARG A 752 4.81 5.34 27.68
CA ARG A 752 6.03 6.15 27.83
C ARG A 752 6.14 6.67 29.24
N TRP A 753 7.26 6.34 29.85
CA TRP A 753 7.66 6.79 31.16
C TRP A 753 8.73 7.86 31.05
N LEU A 754 8.62 8.85 31.92
CA LEU A 754 9.76 9.68 32.26
C LEU A 754 10.48 9.05 33.44
N VAL A 755 11.77 8.78 33.25
CA VAL A 755 12.67 8.32 34.29
C VAL A 755 13.58 9.49 34.65
N ALA A 756 13.61 9.87 35.93
CA ALA A 756 14.44 10.93 36.45
C ALA A 756 15.43 10.33 37.45
N GLU A 757 16.72 10.63 37.29
CA GLU A 757 17.81 10.10 38.14
C GLU A 757 17.80 8.55 38.22
N GLY A 758 17.48 7.88 37.10
CA GLY A 758 17.39 6.42 37.02
C GLY A 758 16.15 5.80 37.69
N LYS A 759 15.18 6.61 38.14
CA LYS A 759 13.94 6.18 38.80
C LYS A 759 12.69 6.70 38.10
N LYS A 760 11.67 5.86 37.95
CA LYS A 760 10.40 6.17 37.28
C LYS A 760 9.63 7.25 38.02
N LEU A 761 9.37 8.37 37.35
CA LEU A 761 8.61 9.49 37.91
C LEU A 761 7.12 9.39 37.59
N GLY A 762 6.78 9.09 36.33
CA GLY A 762 5.40 9.02 35.88
C GLY A 762 5.27 8.82 34.37
N VAL A 763 4.03 8.60 33.92
CA VAL A 763 3.70 8.44 32.50
C VAL A 763 3.34 9.78 31.87
N PHE A 764 3.70 9.99 30.61
CA PHE A 764 3.36 11.24 29.92
C PHE A 764 1.84 11.44 29.84
N ARG A 765 1.41 12.69 30.04
CA ARG A 765 0.02 13.11 29.89
C ARG A 765 -0.42 12.92 28.44
N SER A 766 -1.65 12.45 28.23
CA SER A 766 -2.17 12.04 26.91
C SER A 766 -2.10 13.12 25.82
N GLU A 767 -2.26 14.38 26.21
CA GLU A 767 -2.25 15.56 25.35
C GLU A 767 -0.91 16.30 25.32
N SER A 768 0.05 15.90 26.16
CA SER A 768 1.37 16.53 26.18
C SER A 768 2.16 16.09 24.96
N ALA A 769 2.98 17.00 24.43
CA ALA A 769 4.09 16.64 23.57
C ALA A 769 4.97 15.59 24.26
N GLN A 770 5.65 14.77 23.46
CA GLN A 770 6.54 13.72 23.93
C GLN A 770 7.69 13.58 22.93
N LEU A 771 8.88 13.33 23.45
CA LEU A 771 10.05 12.99 22.63
C LEU A 771 10.07 11.49 22.30
N PRO A 772 10.90 11.08 21.32
CA PRO A 772 11.09 9.67 20.99
C PRO A 772 11.55 8.82 22.17
N ILE A 773 11.20 7.54 22.17
CA ILE A 773 11.70 6.56 23.13
C ILE A 773 13.23 6.47 22.98
N GLY A 774 13.94 6.32 24.09
CA GLY A 774 15.41 6.28 24.13
C GLY A 774 16.08 7.65 24.14
N THR A 775 15.32 8.74 24.14
CA THR A 775 15.88 10.09 24.29
C THR A 775 16.32 10.32 25.74
N SER A 776 17.53 10.84 25.92
CA SER A 776 18.06 11.30 27.21
C SER A 776 18.26 12.83 27.20
N PHE A 777 18.09 13.49 28.34
CA PHE A 777 18.18 14.94 28.48
C PHE A 777 18.20 15.38 29.96
N LYS A 778 18.53 16.64 30.20
CA LYS A 778 18.33 17.33 31.49
C LYS A 778 17.02 18.10 31.49
N ALA A 779 16.30 18.09 32.61
CA ALA A 779 15.09 18.89 32.76
C ALA A 779 14.87 19.40 34.18
N GLU A 780 14.24 20.57 34.28
CA GLU A 780 13.64 21.10 35.51
C GLU A 780 12.29 20.43 35.74
N ILE A 781 12.11 19.83 36.91
CA ILE A 781 10.84 19.18 37.29
C ILE A 781 10.13 20.05 38.31
N ILE A 782 8.86 20.37 38.07
CA ILE A 782 8.05 21.24 38.92
C ILE A 782 6.76 20.50 39.29
N SER A 783 6.58 20.25 40.59
CA SER A 783 5.34 19.71 41.11
C SER A 783 4.26 20.80 41.12
N LEU A 784 3.15 20.56 40.43
CA LEU A 784 2.03 21.51 40.41
C LEU A 784 1.28 21.51 41.75
N PRO A 785 0.67 22.65 42.13
CA PRO A 785 -0.24 22.68 43.27
C PRO A 785 -1.36 21.66 43.09
N SER A 786 -1.82 21.09 44.21
CA SER A 786 -2.86 20.08 44.17
C SER A 786 -4.15 20.58 43.54
N ALA A 787 -4.77 19.75 42.69
CA ALA A 787 -6.09 20.04 42.13
C ALA A 787 -7.24 19.68 43.07
N SER A 788 -6.93 19.10 44.24
CA SER A 788 -7.91 18.66 45.23
C SER A 788 -7.42 18.81 46.67
N ILE A 789 -8.36 18.91 47.59
CA ILE A 789 -8.12 18.95 49.04
C ILE A 789 -8.78 17.71 49.66
N ILE A 790 -8.12 17.14 50.66
CA ILE A 790 -8.69 16.14 51.55
C ILE A 790 -9.12 16.87 52.82
N ILE A 791 -10.41 16.80 53.10
CA ILE A 791 -11.01 17.33 54.32
C ILE A 791 -11.17 16.16 55.28
N THR A 792 -10.48 16.21 56.42
CA THR A 792 -10.55 15.15 57.44
C THR A 792 -11.34 15.66 58.64
N SER A 793 -12.48 15.04 58.91
CA SER A 793 -13.27 15.37 60.10
C SER A 793 -12.53 15.00 61.39
N THR A 794 -12.88 15.60 62.51
CA THR A 794 -12.32 15.27 63.84
C THR A 794 -12.47 13.79 64.25
N LYS A 795 -13.33 13.04 63.55
CA LYS A 795 -13.52 11.58 63.73
C LYS A 795 -12.76 10.74 62.69
N GLY A 796 -11.85 11.34 61.93
CA GLY A 796 -11.03 10.67 60.92
C GLY A 796 -11.75 10.36 59.59
N ASN A 797 -12.94 10.92 59.34
CA ASN A 797 -13.62 10.69 58.06
C ASN A 797 -13.07 11.65 57.01
N GLN A 798 -12.72 11.14 55.83
CA GLN A 798 -12.15 11.94 54.75
C GLN A 798 -13.17 12.25 53.65
N LEU A 799 -13.11 13.46 53.13
CA LEU A 799 -13.84 13.92 51.94
C LEU A 799 -12.87 14.56 50.97
N LYS A 800 -12.92 14.13 49.72
CA LYS A 800 -12.11 14.73 48.66
C LYS A 800 -12.92 15.78 47.90
N VAL A 801 -12.34 16.98 47.81
CA VAL A 801 -12.93 18.14 47.14
C VAL A 801 -12.01 18.57 46.00
N GLY A 802 -12.55 18.63 44.79
CA GLY A 802 -11.83 19.02 43.57
C GLY A 802 -12.31 20.35 42.98
N HIS A 803 -11.86 20.65 41.76
CA HIS A 803 -12.22 21.86 40.99
C HIS A 803 -11.83 23.20 41.65
N LEU A 804 -10.86 23.19 42.56
CA LEU A 804 -10.45 24.36 43.37
C LEU A 804 -10.21 25.65 42.57
N LYS A 805 -9.60 25.53 41.38
CA LYS A 805 -9.29 26.67 40.49
C LYS A 805 -10.51 27.48 40.02
N LYS A 806 -11.74 26.95 40.15
CA LYS A 806 -12.98 27.62 39.74
C LYS A 806 -13.66 28.38 40.89
N TYR A 807 -13.15 28.28 42.12
CA TYR A 807 -13.80 28.77 43.32
C TYR A 807 -12.89 29.72 44.12
N ALA A 808 -13.23 30.01 45.38
CA ALA A 808 -12.67 31.13 46.14
C ALA A 808 -11.17 31.00 46.50
N PHE A 809 -10.62 29.78 46.44
CA PHE A 809 -9.25 29.48 46.88
C PHE A 809 -8.41 28.82 45.76
N PRO A 810 -8.24 29.45 44.58
CA PRO A 810 -7.68 28.79 43.40
C PRO A 810 -6.19 28.47 43.49
N ASN A 811 -5.44 29.18 44.35
CA ASN A 811 -3.97 29.08 44.48
C ASN A 811 -3.50 28.81 45.92
N GLN A 812 -4.40 28.52 46.86
CA GLN A 812 -4.04 28.27 48.26
C GLN A 812 -3.63 26.79 48.45
N GLU A 813 -2.44 26.55 48.99
CA GLU A 813 -2.05 25.25 49.55
C GLU A 813 -2.49 25.17 51.01
N TRP A 814 -3.01 24.02 51.41
CA TRP A 814 -3.56 23.77 52.74
C TRP A 814 -2.67 22.79 53.47
N HIS A 815 -2.17 23.16 54.65
CA HIS A 815 -1.19 22.39 55.42
C HIS A 815 -1.77 21.88 56.76
N GLY A 816 -2.99 21.35 56.73
CA GLY A 816 -3.68 20.84 57.92
C GLY A 816 -4.42 21.92 58.71
N GLU A 817 -4.77 23.03 58.06
CA GLU A 817 -5.51 24.14 58.66
C GLU A 817 -6.89 23.67 59.15
N GLU A 818 -7.32 24.12 60.32
CA GLU A 818 -8.64 23.80 60.86
C GLU A 818 -9.71 24.78 60.34
N GLY A 819 -10.87 24.25 59.98
CA GLY A 819 -11.99 25.07 59.51
C GLY A 819 -13.35 24.41 59.70
N VAL A 820 -14.40 25.22 59.70
CA VAL A 820 -15.79 24.75 59.63
C VAL A 820 -16.16 24.55 58.17
N VAL A 821 -16.48 23.31 57.82
CA VAL A 821 -16.88 22.93 56.47
C VAL A 821 -18.39 22.80 56.39
N THR A 822 -19.02 23.53 55.48
CA THR A 822 -20.45 23.46 55.18
C THR A 822 -20.68 22.77 53.84
N ILE A 823 -21.61 21.81 53.78
CA ILE A 823 -21.98 21.13 52.54
C ILE A 823 -23.19 21.83 51.91
N SER A 824 -23.10 22.18 50.63
CA SER A 824 -24.20 22.79 49.86
C SER A 824 -24.40 22.11 48.52
N LEU A 825 -25.64 22.01 48.07
CA LEU A 825 -26.04 21.48 46.78
C LEU A 825 -26.43 22.66 45.89
N SER A 826 -25.66 22.88 44.82
CA SER A 826 -25.88 23.97 43.86
C SER A 826 -26.44 23.42 42.54
N GLY A 827 -27.55 24.00 42.05
CA GLY A 827 -28.21 23.64 40.78
C GLY A 827 -29.75 23.56 40.89
N SER A 828 -30.43 23.40 39.75
CA SER A 828 -31.89 23.18 39.68
C SER A 828 -32.22 21.88 38.91
N GLY A 829 -33.19 21.10 39.40
CA GLY A 829 -33.63 19.83 38.77
C GLY A 829 -32.77 18.60 39.13
N LYS A 830 -32.59 17.68 38.17
CA LYS A 830 -31.89 16.38 38.35
C LYS A 830 -30.35 16.46 38.46
N ALA A 831 -29.74 17.65 38.36
CA ALA A 831 -28.29 17.86 38.35
C ALA A 831 -27.83 18.76 39.50
N LEU A 832 -27.93 18.25 40.74
CA LEU A 832 -27.39 18.93 41.92
C LEU A 832 -25.89 18.67 42.02
N THR A 833 -25.09 19.72 42.08
CA THR A 833 -23.63 19.64 42.25
C THR A 833 -23.27 19.85 43.73
N PRO A 834 -22.63 18.87 44.39
CA PRO A 834 -22.24 19.01 45.79
C PRO A 834 -20.98 19.87 45.93
N ILE A 835 -21.08 20.96 46.68
CA ILE A 835 -20.03 21.95 46.92
C ILE A 835 -19.70 21.95 48.41
N ALA A 836 -18.41 21.92 48.73
CA ALA A 836 -17.91 22.21 50.07
C ALA A 836 -17.62 23.70 50.21
N LEU A 837 -18.05 24.31 51.31
CA LEU A 837 -17.72 25.68 51.68
C LEU A 837 -16.86 25.68 52.94
N VAL A 838 -15.89 26.59 53.00
CA VAL A 838 -15.06 26.86 54.18
C VAL A 838 -15.30 28.32 54.55
N ASN A 839 -15.73 28.58 55.78
CA ASN A 839 -16.08 29.94 56.24
C ASN A 839 -17.03 30.67 55.26
N ASP A 840 -18.07 29.96 54.81
CA ASP A 840 -19.10 30.43 53.85
C ASP A 840 -18.60 30.81 52.44
N GLN A 841 -17.33 30.56 52.12
CA GLN A 841 -16.76 30.71 50.78
C GLN A 841 -16.69 29.33 50.10
N PRO A 842 -17.06 29.20 48.82
CA PRO A 842 -17.00 27.92 48.13
C PRO A 842 -15.54 27.48 47.93
N LEU A 843 -15.23 26.27 48.41
CA LEU A 843 -13.92 25.63 48.27
C LEU A 843 -13.79 24.86 46.96
N GLY A 844 -14.81 24.07 46.63
CA GLY A 844 -14.79 23.19 45.47
C GLY A 844 -15.92 22.18 45.43
N VAL A 845 -15.89 21.32 44.41
CA VAL A 845 -16.90 20.27 44.21
C VAL A 845 -16.45 18.99 44.91
N ILE A 846 -17.33 18.41 45.72
CA ILE A 846 -17.09 17.12 46.40
C ILE A 846 -17.11 16.02 45.35
N ASP A 847 -16.11 15.14 45.35
CA ASP A 847 -16.09 14.05 44.39
C ASP A 847 -17.25 13.05 44.62
N LYS A 848 -17.58 12.29 43.57
CA LYS A 848 -18.78 11.45 43.54
C LYS A 848 -18.75 10.36 44.62
N GLU A 849 -17.60 9.75 44.86
CA GLU A 849 -17.42 8.68 45.84
C GLU A 849 -17.52 9.22 47.27
N SER A 850 -16.81 10.31 47.58
CA SER A 850 -16.87 11.00 48.87
C SER A 850 -18.29 11.48 49.15
N PHE A 851 -18.98 12.00 48.14
CA PHE A 851 -20.37 12.46 48.28
C PHE A 851 -21.34 11.29 48.52
N SER A 852 -21.16 10.15 47.87
CA SER A 852 -22.00 8.95 48.10
C SER A 852 -21.85 8.45 49.53
N VAL A 853 -20.60 8.28 50.00
CA VAL A 853 -20.30 7.81 51.36
C VAL A 853 -20.82 8.80 52.42
N LEU A 854 -20.64 10.10 52.18
CA LEU A 854 -21.17 11.14 53.05
C LEU A 854 -22.70 11.08 53.13
N SER A 855 -23.36 10.96 51.97
CA SER A 855 -24.82 10.91 51.87
C SER A 855 -25.39 9.71 52.63
N GLU A 856 -24.83 8.51 52.41
CA GLU A 856 -25.22 7.29 53.12
C GLU A 856 -25.08 7.44 54.64
N LYS A 857 -23.94 7.96 55.10
CA LYS A 857 -23.70 8.18 56.54
C LYS A 857 -24.66 9.20 57.14
N LEU A 858 -24.96 10.30 56.45
CA LEU A 858 -25.88 11.32 56.95
C LEU A 858 -27.33 10.82 56.98
N ILE A 859 -27.76 10.08 55.95
CA ILE A 859 -29.09 9.45 55.90
C ILE A 859 -29.25 8.45 57.06
N ALA A 860 -28.25 7.59 57.30
CA ALA A 860 -28.27 6.62 58.39
C ALA A 860 -28.41 7.27 59.79
N HIS A 861 -28.03 8.55 59.93
CA HIS A 861 -28.12 9.31 61.18
C HIS A 861 -29.25 10.37 61.17
N GLY A 862 -30.17 10.31 60.20
CA GLY A 862 -31.31 11.23 60.09
C GLY A 862 -30.93 12.69 59.86
N ARG A 863 -29.75 12.98 59.30
CA ARG A 863 -29.26 14.35 59.05
C ARG A 863 -29.47 14.78 57.60
N LYS A 864 -29.81 16.06 57.41
CA LYS A 864 -29.88 16.66 56.06
C LYS A 864 -28.48 16.95 55.53
N ILE A 865 -28.27 16.71 54.23
CA ILE A 865 -27.01 16.99 53.52
C ILE A 865 -26.83 18.50 53.29
N GLN A 866 -27.89 19.19 52.87
CA GLN A 866 -27.86 20.63 52.66
C GLN A 866 -27.64 21.37 53.99
N GLY A 867 -26.59 22.18 54.05
CA GLY A 867 -26.23 22.94 55.24
C GLY A 867 -25.57 22.10 56.34
N PHE A 868 -25.18 20.85 56.07
CA PHE A 868 -24.45 20.04 57.05
C PHE A 868 -23.09 20.68 57.34
N GLN A 869 -22.81 20.93 58.63
CA GLN A 869 -21.59 21.55 59.12
C GLN A 869 -20.80 20.63 60.04
N PHE A 870 -19.48 20.65 59.89
CA PHE A 870 -18.56 19.93 60.77
C PHE A 870 -17.19 20.61 60.80
N HIS A 871 -16.47 20.39 61.90
CA HIS A 871 -15.07 20.81 62.02
C HIS A 871 -14.17 19.77 61.35
N ALA A 872 -13.19 20.26 60.59
CA ALA A 872 -12.26 19.42 59.88
C ALA A 872 -10.89 20.09 59.71
N THR A 873 -9.87 19.27 59.52
CA THR A 873 -8.58 19.69 59.02
C THR A 873 -8.57 19.60 57.49
N LEU A 874 -8.05 20.63 56.85
CA LEU A 874 -7.95 20.74 55.40
C LEU A 874 -6.50 20.56 54.99
N GLU A 875 -6.25 19.57 54.13
CA GLU A 875 -4.92 19.29 53.61
C GLU A 875 -4.97 19.15 52.10
N SER A 876 -4.05 19.82 51.39
CA SER A 876 -3.92 19.64 49.95
C SER A 876 -3.56 18.18 49.64
N ALA A 877 -4.30 17.54 48.73
CA ALA A 877 -3.97 16.19 48.29
C ALA A 877 -2.61 16.18 47.57
N ALA A 878 -1.97 15.02 47.41
CA ALA A 878 -0.75 14.93 46.61
C ALA A 878 -0.98 15.43 45.16
N ALA A 879 0.01 16.15 44.61
CA ALA A 879 -0.02 16.63 43.24
C ALA A 879 -0.22 15.45 42.28
N THR A 880 -1.10 15.60 41.30
CA THR A 880 -1.38 14.52 40.34
C THR A 880 -0.53 14.59 39.08
N ILE A 881 0.10 15.76 38.84
CA ILE A 881 0.85 16.12 37.63
C ILE A 881 2.15 16.81 38.04
N ALA A 882 3.24 16.51 37.33
CA ALA A 882 4.46 17.31 37.34
C ALA A 882 4.73 17.88 35.95
N ASN A 883 5.14 19.15 35.90
CA ASN A 883 5.60 19.81 34.69
C ASN A 883 7.10 19.61 34.52
N ILE A 884 7.49 19.38 33.27
CA ILE A 884 8.86 19.10 32.88
C ILE A 884 9.28 20.17 31.91
N LYS A 885 10.33 20.93 32.26
CA LYS A 885 10.93 21.93 31.40
C LYS A 885 12.33 21.47 31.03
N LEU A 886 12.46 21.00 29.81
CA LEU A 886 13.67 20.41 29.27
C LEU A 886 14.71 21.48 28.92
N ASP A 887 15.98 21.13 29.11
CA ASP A 887 17.14 21.88 28.66
C ASP A 887 17.48 21.47 27.21
N PRO A 888 17.21 22.32 26.20
CA PRO A 888 17.28 21.96 24.78
C PRO A 888 18.67 21.50 24.33
N GLU A 889 19.73 22.06 24.91
CA GLU A 889 21.12 21.76 24.55
C GLU A 889 21.60 20.41 25.10
N SER A 890 20.84 19.81 26.01
CA SER A 890 21.21 18.55 26.68
C SER A 890 20.66 17.29 26.00
N ILE A 891 19.81 17.44 24.98
CA ILE A 891 19.12 16.31 24.36
C ILE A 891 20.10 15.43 23.60
N GLN A 892 19.99 14.12 23.82
CA GLN A 892 20.64 13.11 23.01
C GLN A 892 19.58 12.13 22.48
N TYR A 893 19.41 12.12 21.16
CA TYR A 893 18.59 11.14 20.46
C TYR A 893 19.43 9.88 20.25
N HIS A 894 19.37 8.92 21.18
CA HIS A 894 20.03 7.64 20.95
C HIS A 894 19.27 6.86 19.87
N ILE A 895 19.88 6.67 18.70
CA ILE A 895 19.45 5.65 17.75
C ILE A 895 19.78 4.31 18.43
N THR A 896 18.76 3.58 18.84
CA THR A 896 18.95 2.33 19.56
C THR A 896 19.64 1.34 18.62
N ARG A 897 20.95 1.10 18.78
CA ARG A 897 21.59 -0.12 18.28
C ARG A 897 21.00 -1.24 19.12
N ILE A 898 20.08 -2.02 18.56
CA ILE A 898 19.64 -3.25 19.19
C ILE A 898 20.83 -4.22 19.10
N SER A 899 21.60 -4.28 20.20
CA SER A 899 22.60 -5.27 20.59
C SER A 899 23.64 -5.70 19.55
N GLU A 900 24.82 -5.08 19.63
CA GLU A 900 26.09 -5.80 19.48
C GLU A 900 26.16 -6.86 20.60
N ASN A 901 25.77 -8.09 20.29
CA ASN A 901 26.12 -9.29 21.07
C ASN A 901 26.11 -10.50 20.14
N ALA A 902 27.14 -10.60 19.30
CA ALA A 902 27.76 -11.84 18.82
C ALA A 902 28.95 -11.45 17.93
N SER A 903 30.11 -11.29 18.56
CA SER A 903 31.43 -11.45 17.93
C SER A 903 31.62 -12.87 17.42
#